data_AF-G1PT33-F1
#
_entry.id   AF-G1PT33-F1
#
_cell.length_a   1.000
_cell.length_b   1.000
_cell.length_c   1.000
_cell.angle_alpha   90.00
_cell.angle_beta   90.00
_cell.angle_gamma   90.00
#
_symmetry.space_group_name_H-M   'P 1'
#
loop_
_entity.id
_entity.type
_entity.pdbx_description
1 polymer ?
#
loop_
_entity_poly.entity_id
_entity_poly.type
_entity_poly.pdbx_seq_one_letter_code
_entity_poly.pdbx_strand_id
1 'polypeptide(L)'
;TDTKHGGHKNGRKGVLSGSSFFTWFMVIALLGVWTSVAVIWFELVDYEEVLGKLGVYDADGDGDFDVEDAKVLLGLKERSTFKPTVPPEEAETHARPEDQGPRRTGPQTVEDEVQEEIHSSHHQTVYTEHGEGEDLHPEEDGPAREQQPEGDDFLVGRETDDRFESLETGTFQEETEDSYHVEETASQTSNQDMEEMTYEQETPDSTEPAIDDYEKMYHDAADEVTYQDYDQQDLVYEPSESERGMESSVIQGSHGDNTVEESNIIIEEAHVPPAEEHQEIPPETNIKTDDPEQKVKVKKKKPKILNKFDKTIKAELDAAEKLRKRGKIEEAVTAFEELIRKYPQSPRARYGKAQCEDDLAEKRRSNEVLRRAIETYQEVASLPDVPADLVKLSLKRRSDRQQFLGHMRGSLATLQKLVQLFPDDTSLKNDLGVGYLLIGDNENAKKVYEKVLKVAPNDGFAKVHYGFILKAQNKIAESIPYLKEGIESGDPGTDDGRFYFHLGDAMQRVGNKEAYTWYELGHKRGHFASVWQRSLYNVNGLKAQPWWTPKETGYTELVKSLERNWKLIRDEGLAVMDKAKGLFLPEDENLREKGDWSQFTLWQQGRKNENACKGAPKTCSLLDKFPETTGCRRGQIKYSIMHPGTHVWPHTGPTNCRLRMHLGLVIPKEGCKIRCANETKTWEEGKVLIFDDSFEHEVWQDATSFRLIFIVDVWHPELTPQQRRSLPAI
;
A
#
# COMPACT_ATOMS: atom_id res chain seq x y z
N THR A 1 6.01 84.73 -37.97
CA THR A 1 5.42 83.75 -38.90
C THR A 1 4.42 82.88 -38.15
N ASP A 2 3.23 83.36 -37.79
CA ASP A 2 2.12 83.93 -38.61
C ASP A 2 1.34 82.82 -39.36
N THR A 3 -0.01 82.76 -39.37
CA THR A 3 -1.04 83.57 -38.68
C THR A 3 -2.44 82.90 -38.66
N LYS A 4 -3.16 83.05 -37.53
CA LYS A 4 -4.59 83.42 -37.34
C LYS A 4 -5.79 82.72 -38.03
N HIS A 5 -6.93 82.86 -37.32
CA HIS A 5 -8.36 82.69 -37.70
C HIS A 5 -8.89 81.23 -37.76
N GLY A 6 -10.10 80.89 -37.27
CA GLY A 6 -11.19 81.64 -36.62
C GLY A 6 -12.52 81.56 -37.40
N GLY A 7 -13.73 81.45 -36.82
CA GLY A 7 -14.17 81.33 -35.42
C GLY A 7 -15.73 81.37 -35.30
N HIS A 8 -16.27 81.47 -34.07
CA HIS A 8 -17.67 81.80 -33.71
C HIS A 8 -18.84 80.78 -33.84
N LYS A 9 -19.30 80.31 -32.66
CA LYS A 9 -20.66 80.50 -32.07
C LYS A 9 -21.87 79.57 -32.37
N ASN A 10 -22.67 79.42 -31.30
CA ASN A 10 -24.10 79.10 -31.19
C ASN A 10 -24.57 77.64 -31.42
N GLY A 11 -24.75 76.89 -30.33
CA GLY A 11 -25.40 75.56 -30.30
C GLY A 11 -26.83 75.57 -29.73
N ARG A 12 -27.32 74.39 -29.31
CA ARG A 12 -28.58 74.20 -28.54
C ARG A 12 -28.53 72.92 -27.69
N LYS A 13 -29.54 72.75 -26.80
CA LYS A 13 -29.64 71.67 -25.79
C LYS A 13 -29.94 70.30 -26.41
N GLY A 14 -29.53 69.21 -25.75
CA GLY A 14 -30.10 67.86 -26.01
C GLY A 14 -29.46 66.70 -25.21
N VAL A 15 -30.18 66.22 -24.20
CA VAL A 15 -30.21 64.82 -23.66
C VAL A 15 -28.88 64.10 -23.36
N LEU A 16 -28.67 63.76 -22.08
CA LEU A 16 -27.83 62.64 -21.65
C LEU A 16 -28.55 61.30 -21.96
N SER A 17 -27.86 60.37 -22.61
CA SER A 17 -28.35 58.98 -22.82
C SER A 17 -27.31 57.98 -22.31
N GLY A 18 -27.77 56.83 -21.80
CA GLY A 18 -26.96 55.94 -20.96
C GLY A 18 -26.17 54.88 -21.74
N SER A 19 -24.91 54.66 -21.36
CA SER A 19 -24.03 53.62 -21.91
C SER A 19 -23.13 52.95 -20.85
N SER A 20 -23.62 52.81 -19.60
CA SER A 20 -22.83 52.31 -18.45
C SER A 20 -23.37 51.02 -17.82
N PHE A 21 -24.69 50.81 -17.81
CA PHE A 21 -25.28 49.63 -17.15
C PHE A 21 -25.10 48.32 -17.95
N PHE A 22 -25.30 48.36 -19.27
CA PHE A 22 -25.28 47.14 -20.10
C PHE A 22 -23.88 46.53 -20.20
N THR A 23 -22.85 47.37 -20.31
CA THR A 23 -21.44 46.98 -20.30
C THR A 23 -21.04 46.36 -18.95
N TRP A 24 -21.49 46.94 -17.83
CA TRP A 24 -21.18 46.40 -16.51
C TRP A 24 -21.88 45.06 -16.25
N PHE A 25 -23.13 44.90 -16.69
CA PHE A 25 -23.85 43.61 -16.63
C PHE A 25 -23.14 42.51 -17.43
N MET A 26 -22.64 42.81 -18.62
CA MET A 26 -21.92 41.80 -19.42
C MET A 26 -20.55 41.44 -18.81
N VAL A 27 -19.84 42.42 -18.20
CA VAL A 27 -18.61 42.14 -17.44
C VAL A 27 -18.90 41.25 -16.22
N ILE A 28 -19.99 41.48 -15.49
CA ILE A 28 -20.40 40.62 -14.37
C ILE A 28 -20.84 39.23 -14.85
N ALA A 29 -21.54 39.12 -15.98
CA ALA A 29 -21.90 37.82 -16.55
C ALA A 29 -20.66 37.01 -16.95
N LEU A 30 -19.68 37.66 -17.60
CA LEU A 30 -18.41 37.03 -17.98
C LEU A 30 -17.57 36.65 -16.75
N LEU A 31 -17.50 37.51 -15.73
CA LEU A 31 -16.86 37.18 -14.45
C LEU A 31 -17.56 36.01 -13.75
N GLY A 32 -18.91 35.98 -13.75
CA GLY A 32 -19.71 34.91 -13.16
C GLY A 32 -19.46 33.56 -13.83
N VAL A 33 -19.41 33.54 -15.17
CA VAL A 33 -19.03 32.35 -15.96
C VAL A 33 -17.58 31.94 -15.68
N TRP A 34 -16.64 32.88 -15.57
CA TRP A 34 -15.27 32.58 -15.19
C TRP A 34 -15.17 32.02 -13.76
N THR A 35 -15.96 32.53 -12.81
CA THR A 35 -15.98 31.97 -11.45
C THR A 35 -16.65 30.61 -11.38
N SER A 36 -17.70 30.33 -12.17
CA SER A 36 -18.30 28.99 -12.19
C SER A 36 -17.40 27.96 -12.87
N VAL A 37 -16.70 28.32 -13.96
CA VAL A 37 -15.66 27.48 -14.57
C VAL A 37 -14.49 27.30 -13.61
N ALA A 38 -14.05 28.34 -12.89
CA ALA A 38 -13.01 28.22 -11.88
C ALA A 38 -13.42 27.32 -10.71
N VAL A 39 -14.64 27.44 -10.18
CA VAL A 39 -15.17 26.56 -9.13
C VAL A 39 -15.19 25.10 -9.62
N ILE A 40 -15.70 24.83 -10.82
CA ILE A 40 -15.68 23.47 -11.40
C ILE A 40 -14.24 22.95 -11.61
N TRP A 41 -13.27 23.82 -11.89
CA TRP A 41 -11.86 23.44 -12.06
C TRP A 41 -11.10 23.30 -10.73
N PHE A 42 -11.53 23.98 -9.66
CA PHE A 42 -10.92 23.94 -8.34
C PHE A 42 -11.57 22.93 -7.38
N GLU A 43 -12.86 22.62 -7.52
CA GLU A 43 -13.51 21.48 -6.83
C GLU A 43 -13.10 20.11 -7.44
N LEU A 44 -12.49 20.11 -8.63
CA LEU A 44 -11.85 18.94 -9.25
C LEU A 44 -10.39 18.72 -8.77
N VAL A 45 -9.88 19.56 -7.87
CA VAL A 45 -8.56 19.45 -7.27
C VAL A 45 -8.71 19.25 -5.76
N ASP A 46 -8.29 18.08 -5.27
CA ASP A 46 -8.19 17.84 -3.83
C ASP A 46 -7.10 18.76 -3.24
N TYR A 47 -7.55 19.83 -2.59
CA TYR A 47 -6.67 20.83 -1.98
C TYR A 47 -5.91 20.29 -0.76
N GLU A 48 -6.43 19.30 -0.02
CA GLU A 48 -5.68 18.70 1.08
C GLU A 48 -4.54 17.81 0.52
N GLU A 49 -4.79 17.09 -0.57
CA GLU A 49 -3.77 16.29 -1.26
C GLU A 49 -2.66 17.16 -1.91
N VAL A 50 -3.00 18.39 -2.32
CA VAL A 50 -2.04 19.36 -2.87
C VAL A 50 -1.26 20.11 -1.78
N LEU A 51 -1.93 20.63 -0.75
CA LEU A 51 -1.27 21.32 0.37
C LEU A 51 -0.35 20.37 1.15
N GLY A 52 -0.78 19.12 1.39
CA GLY A 52 0.04 18.07 1.99
C GLY A 52 1.28 17.66 1.18
N LYS A 53 1.38 18.09 -0.08
CA LYS A 53 2.57 17.94 -0.95
C LYS A 53 3.41 19.22 -1.05
N LEU A 54 2.87 20.39 -0.70
CA LEU A 54 3.58 21.67 -0.72
C LEU A 54 4.33 21.97 0.58
N GLY A 55 3.84 21.51 1.74
CA GLY A 55 4.57 21.61 3.03
C GLY A 55 5.90 20.84 3.12
N VAL A 56 6.44 20.34 2.00
CA VAL A 56 7.82 19.86 1.84
C VAL A 56 8.77 21.02 1.43
N TYR A 57 8.21 22.16 1.06
CA TYR A 57 8.91 23.38 0.63
C TYR A 57 8.83 24.52 1.65
N ASP A 58 8.22 24.28 2.82
CA ASP A 58 8.33 25.09 4.04
C ASP A 58 9.83 25.36 4.32
N ALA A 59 10.23 26.60 4.06
CA ALA A 59 11.57 27.12 4.16
C ALA A 59 11.71 28.04 5.37
N ASP A 60 10.65 28.72 5.79
CA ASP A 60 10.61 29.66 6.91
C ASP A 60 10.43 28.95 8.27
N GLY A 61 9.54 27.95 8.35
CA GLY A 61 9.37 27.01 9.46
C GLY A 61 8.03 27.07 10.20
N ASP A 62 6.98 27.67 9.64
CA ASP A 62 5.68 27.87 10.31
C ASP A 62 4.57 26.89 9.90
N GLY A 63 4.70 26.23 8.73
CA GLY A 63 4.00 24.98 8.42
C GLY A 63 3.06 24.99 7.22
N ASP A 64 2.98 26.07 6.42
CA ASP A 64 2.34 26.03 5.09
C ASP A 64 3.33 26.28 3.93
N PHE A 65 2.94 26.98 2.86
CA PHE A 65 3.86 27.33 1.77
C PHE A 65 3.43 28.63 1.10
N ASP A 66 4.13 29.71 1.42
CA ASP A 66 3.62 31.07 1.20
C ASP A 66 4.65 32.01 0.49
N VAL A 67 4.39 33.32 0.50
CA VAL A 67 5.23 34.37 -0.09
C VAL A 67 6.49 34.67 0.76
N GLU A 68 6.52 34.30 2.04
CA GLU A 68 7.71 34.37 2.90
C GLU A 68 8.70 33.24 2.60
N ASP A 69 8.25 32.01 2.34
CA ASP A 69 9.12 30.92 1.86
C ASP A 69 9.84 31.29 0.58
N ALA A 70 9.11 31.88 -0.37
CA ALA A 70 9.67 32.39 -1.60
C ALA A 70 10.78 33.45 -1.35
N LYS A 71 10.67 34.26 -0.29
CA LYS A 71 11.72 35.23 0.10
C LYS A 71 12.93 34.55 0.73
N VAL A 72 12.74 33.52 1.55
CA VAL A 72 13.84 32.72 2.13
C VAL A 72 14.58 31.94 1.03
N LEU A 73 13.85 31.28 0.12
CA LEU A 73 14.41 30.52 -1.00
C LEU A 73 15.14 31.40 -2.03
N LEU A 74 14.72 32.66 -2.20
CA LEU A 74 15.41 33.66 -3.04
C LEU A 74 16.55 34.40 -2.31
N GLY A 75 16.83 34.10 -1.04
CA GLY A 75 17.88 34.76 -0.25
C GLY A 75 17.59 36.23 0.08
N LEU A 76 16.31 36.63 0.07
CA LEU A 76 15.84 37.99 0.37
C LEU A 76 15.47 38.18 1.85
N LYS A 77 15.44 37.09 2.62
CA LYS A 77 15.10 37.02 4.06
C LYS A 77 15.96 35.93 4.70
N GLU A 78 16.51 36.15 5.90
CA GLU A 78 17.22 35.10 6.65
C GLU A 78 16.22 34.16 7.35
N ARG A 79 16.60 32.87 7.48
CA ARG A 79 15.75 31.83 8.06
C ARG A 79 15.55 32.05 9.56
N SER A 80 14.30 31.97 10.03
CA SER A 80 13.98 32.16 11.45
C SER A 80 14.65 31.09 12.32
N THR A 81 15.24 31.49 13.45
CA THR A 81 15.84 30.57 14.43
C THR A 81 15.20 30.75 15.80
N PHE A 82 14.22 29.90 16.12
CA PHE A 82 13.65 29.83 17.46
C PHE A 82 14.71 29.36 18.47
N LYS A 83 15.02 30.21 19.45
CA LYS A 83 15.87 29.86 20.61
C LYS A 83 15.01 29.25 21.73
N PRO A 84 15.35 28.04 22.23
CA PRO A 84 14.91 27.59 23.55
C PRO A 84 15.52 28.50 24.63
N THR A 85 14.75 28.87 25.66
CA THR A 85 15.19 29.79 26.71
C THR A 85 15.48 29.05 28.02
N VAL A 86 16.77 28.86 28.35
CA VAL A 86 17.24 28.41 29.66
C VAL A 86 18.52 29.21 30.02
N PRO A 87 18.76 29.62 31.29
CA PRO A 87 19.94 30.40 31.69
C PRO A 87 21.26 29.58 31.64
N PRO A 88 22.43 30.25 31.71
CA PRO A 88 23.74 29.60 31.56
C PRO A 88 24.26 28.98 32.87
N GLU A 89 25.10 27.95 32.71
CA GLU A 89 26.09 27.52 33.70
C GLU A 89 27.48 27.50 33.00
N GLU A 90 28.55 27.71 33.76
CA GLU A 90 29.82 28.20 33.23
C GLU A 90 30.74 27.08 32.69
N ALA A 91 31.62 27.44 31.76
CA ALA A 91 32.54 26.50 31.12
C ALA A 91 33.96 26.63 31.67
N GLU A 92 34.55 25.52 32.11
CA GLU A 92 36.01 25.38 32.20
C GLU A 92 36.54 24.37 31.17
N THR A 93 37.77 24.63 30.73
CA THR A 93 38.43 23.92 29.62
C THR A 93 39.35 22.81 30.13
N HIS A 94 39.62 21.80 29.30
CA HIS A 94 40.99 21.52 28.82
C HIS A 94 41.01 20.48 27.69
N ALA A 95 42.14 20.32 27.02
CA ALA A 95 42.34 19.44 25.86
C ALA A 95 43.81 18.95 25.79
N ARG A 96 44.10 18.04 24.82
CA ARG A 96 45.45 17.60 24.37
C ARG A 96 46.10 16.49 25.23
N PRO A 97 47.01 15.63 24.71
CA PRO A 97 47.00 14.86 23.44
C PRO A 97 47.29 13.35 23.64
N GLU A 98 47.44 12.61 22.53
CA GLU A 98 48.17 11.34 22.45
C GLU A 98 49.68 11.50 22.65
N ASP A 99 50.36 10.53 23.27
CA ASP A 99 51.71 10.07 22.87
C ASP A 99 51.99 8.62 23.36
N GLN A 100 53.14 8.08 22.98
CA GLN A 100 53.54 6.66 23.00
C GLN A 100 53.76 6.03 24.41
N GLY A 101 53.60 4.71 24.48
CA GLY A 101 54.21 3.86 25.52
C GLY A 101 55.70 3.55 25.24
N PRO A 102 56.29 2.41 25.67
CA PRO A 102 55.70 1.31 26.46
C PRO A 102 56.57 0.83 27.66
N ARG A 103 56.03 -0.03 28.55
CA ARG A 103 56.77 -1.22 29.08
C ARG A 103 55.90 -2.20 29.89
N ARG A 104 56.47 -3.42 30.03
CA ARG A 104 56.07 -4.55 30.89
C ARG A 104 56.05 -4.11 32.38
N THR A 105 55.44 -4.80 33.35
CA THR A 105 55.39 -6.27 33.61
C THR A 105 54.27 -6.69 34.58
N GLY A 106 53.83 -7.95 34.47
CA GLY A 106 53.60 -8.80 35.65
C GLY A 106 52.14 -8.97 36.13
N PRO A 107 51.85 -10.01 36.95
CA PRO A 107 50.49 -10.48 37.23
C PRO A 107 50.15 -10.52 38.74
N GLN A 108 49.07 -11.26 39.08
CA GLN A 108 48.70 -11.77 40.41
C GLN A 108 48.16 -10.74 41.42
N THR A 109 47.23 -11.05 42.35
CA THR A 109 46.04 -11.95 42.43
C THR A 109 45.51 -11.79 43.86
N VAL A 110 44.18 -11.81 44.08
CA VAL A 110 43.57 -12.14 45.40
C VAL A 110 43.87 -11.02 46.46
N GLU A 111 43.19 -10.79 47.60
CA GLU A 111 42.48 -11.63 48.59
C GLU A 111 41.35 -10.85 49.34
N ASP A 112 40.50 -11.61 50.04
CA ASP A 112 39.70 -11.33 51.25
C ASP A 112 38.48 -10.36 51.38
N GLU A 113 37.51 -10.90 52.13
CA GLU A 113 36.39 -10.26 52.83
C GLU A 113 36.77 -9.97 54.30
N VAL A 114 36.20 -8.93 54.93
CA VAL A 114 36.04 -8.85 56.41
C VAL A 114 34.70 -8.17 56.74
N GLN A 115 34.07 -8.56 57.85
CA GLN A 115 32.73 -8.15 58.31
C GLN A 115 32.80 -7.38 59.66
N GLU A 116 31.64 -7.07 60.27
CA GLU A 116 31.46 -6.56 61.66
C GLU A 116 31.87 -5.07 61.91
N GLU A 117 31.36 -4.32 62.92
CA GLU A 117 30.49 -4.64 64.09
C GLU A 117 29.70 -3.40 64.66
N ILE A 118 28.85 -3.64 65.69
CA ILE A 118 28.45 -2.75 66.83
C ILE A 118 27.38 -1.61 66.69
N HIS A 119 26.12 -1.95 67.05
CA HIS A 119 25.35 -1.61 68.29
C HIS A 119 25.02 -0.16 68.78
N SER A 120 23.73 0.07 69.14
CA SER A 120 23.15 0.80 70.34
C SER A 120 21.77 1.48 70.05
N SER A 121 20.88 1.85 71.00
CA SER A 121 20.46 1.25 72.31
C SER A 121 19.16 1.90 72.90
N HIS A 122 18.54 1.22 73.88
CA HIS A 122 17.66 1.74 74.99
C HIS A 122 16.12 2.02 74.90
N HIS A 123 15.44 1.46 75.92
CA HIS A 123 14.24 1.89 76.70
C HIS A 123 12.80 1.41 76.40
N GLN A 124 11.99 1.36 77.49
CA GLN A 124 10.80 0.53 77.72
C GLN A 124 9.98 1.04 78.93
N THR A 125 8.64 1.04 78.87
CA THR A 125 7.61 0.94 79.96
C THR A 125 6.18 0.95 79.35
N VAL A 126 5.07 0.49 79.97
CA VAL A 126 4.70 -0.75 80.73
C VAL A 126 3.14 -0.78 80.91
N TYR A 127 2.55 -1.91 81.33
CA TYR A 127 1.10 -2.26 81.53
C TYR A 127 0.36 -2.75 80.24
N THR A 128 -0.23 -3.97 80.09
CA THR A 128 -1.09 -4.91 80.88
C THR A 128 -2.61 -4.60 80.79
N GLU A 129 -3.56 -5.53 80.61
CA GLU A 129 -3.53 -7.02 80.66
C GLU A 129 -4.74 -7.76 79.98
N HIS A 130 -4.51 -9.03 79.62
CA HIS A 130 -5.39 -10.24 79.54
C HIS A 130 -6.78 -10.39 78.83
N GLY A 131 -6.95 -11.58 78.22
CA GLY A 131 -8.18 -12.42 78.17
C GLY A 131 -8.88 -12.59 76.81
N GLU A 132 -9.37 -13.76 76.36
CA GLU A 132 -9.00 -15.20 76.45
C GLU A 132 -9.99 -16.04 75.57
N GLY A 133 -9.62 -17.26 75.11
CA GLY A 133 -10.46 -18.19 74.32
C GLY A 133 -10.27 -18.09 72.78
N GLU A 134 -10.01 -19.13 71.97
CA GLU A 134 -10.43 -20.57 71.92
C GLU A 134 -11.90 -20.77 71.45
N ASP A 135 -12.25 -21.61 70.46
CA ASP A 135 -11.41 -22.46 69.57
C ASP A 135 -12.14 -22.96 68.28
N LEU A 136 -11.36 -23.59 67.38
CA LEU A 136 -11.70 -24.63 66.37
C LEU A 136 -12.53 -24.37 65.07
N HIS A 137 -12.17 -25.19 64.07
CA HIS A 137 -12.60 -25.38 62.65
C HIS A 137 -13.00 -26.89 62.47
N PRO A 138 -13.33 -27.48 61.28
CA PRO A 138 -13.75 -27.01 59.94
C PRO A 138 -14.93 -27.85 59.32
N GLU A 139 -15.04 -27.87 57.96
CA GLU A 139 -15.66 -28.90 57.06
C GLU A 139 -17.21 -29.02 57.03
N GLU A 140 -17.91 -28.81 55.90
CA GLU A 140 -18.02 -29.54 54.59
C GLU A 140 -19.10 -30.64 54.57
N ASP A 141 -20.12 -30.54 53.68
CA ASP A 141 -20.54 -31.59 52.73
C ASP A 141 -21.57 -31.06 51.67
N GLY A 142 -21.93 -31.90 50.69
CA GLY A 142 -22.65 -31.57 49.44
C GLY A 142 -24.15 -31.96 49.31
N PRO A 143 -24.67 -32.10 48.06
CA PRO A 143 -26.12 -32.02 47.75
C PRO A 143 -26.79 -33.33 47.26
N ALA A 144 -28.14 -33.37 47.19
CA ALA A 144 -28.95 -33.71 45.98
C ALA A 144 -30.44 -34.10 46.24
N ARG A 145 -31.32 -33.82 45.25
CA ARG A 145 -32.47 -34.65 44.77
C ARG A 145 -33.68 -34.96 45.71
N GLU A 146 -34.91 -35.30 45.27
CA GLU A 146 -35.62 -35.38 43.96
C GLU A 146 -37.17 -35.48 44.17
N GLN A 147 -37.99 -35.25 43.13
CA GLN A 147 -39.22 -36.00 42.70
C GLN A 147 -40.37 -35.14 42.10
N GLN A 148 -41.17 -35.79 41.23
CA GLN A 148 -42.29 -35.24 40.41
C GLN A 148 -43.66 -35.76 40.92
N PRO A 149 -44.81 -35.62 40.19
CA PRO A 149 -45.07 -36.39 38.95
C PRO A 149 -45.68 -35.61 37.76
N GLU A 150 -45.50 -36.23 36.57
CA GLU A 150 -46.41 -36.45 35.41
C GLU A 150 -47.80 -35.76 35.36
N GLY A 151 -48.39 -35.40 34.20
CA GLY A 151 -47.98 -35.55 32.77
C GLY A 151 -48.16 -34.24 31.96
N ASP A 152 -48.52 -34.21 30.67
CA ASP A 152 -48.87 -35.26 29.68
C ASP A 152 -48.22 -34.94 28.29
N ASP A 153 -48.84 -35.29 27.14
CA ASP A 153 -48.11 -35.60 25.88
C ASP A 153 -48.66 -34.98 24.55
N PHE A 154 -47.78 -34.95 23.53
CA PHE A 154 -47.96 -35.09 22.06
C PHE A 154 -48.32 -33.95 21.05
N LEU A 155 -47.37 -33.76 20.10
CA LEU A 155 -47.40 -33.41 18.66
C LEU A 155 -48.09 -32.18 18.03
N VAL A 156 -47.25 -31.35 17.38
CA VAL A 156 -47.20 -30.98 15.93
C VAL A 156 -48.51 -30.75 15.15
N GLY A 157 -48.68 -29.53 14.63
CA GLY A 157 -49.56 -29.17 13.50
C GLY A 157 -49.14 -27.83 12.86
N ARG A 158 -49.43 -27.61 11.57
CA ARG A 158 -49.05 -26.41 10.80
C ARG A 158 -50.20 -26.00 9.85
N GLU A 159 -50.19 -24.71 9.46
CA GLU A 159 -50.89 -24.10 8.30
C GLU A 159 -52.35 -23.64 8.47
N THR A 160 -52.63 -22.42 7.96
CA THR A 160 -53.90 -21.91 7.37
C THR A 160 -55.18 -21.82 8.22
N ASP A 161 -56.10 -20.87 8.03
CA ASP A 161 -56.16 -19.54 7.35
C ASP A 161 -57.42 -18.81 7.91
N ASP A 162 -57.92 -17.77 7.23
CA ASP A 162 -59.11 -16.95 7.49
C ASP A 162 -59.00 -16.00 8.72
N ARG A 163 -59.06 -14.65 8.65
CA ARG A 163 -59.62 -13.62 7.72
C ARG A 163 -61.01 -13.11 8.13
N PHE A 164 -61.21 -11.81 7.86
CA PHE A 164 -62.39 -10.95 7.92
C PHE A 164 -62.59 -9.97 9.08
N GLU A 165 -62.97 -8.76 8.67
CA GLU A 165 -63.11 -7.51 9.42
C GLU A 165 -64.52 -7.35 10.02
N SER A 166 -64.70 -6.44 10.98
CA SER A 166 -65.52 -5.22 10.79
C SER A 166 -65.69 -4.37 12.08
N LEU A 167 -65.52 -3.04 11.93
CA LEU A 167 -66.44 -1.92 12.23
C LEU A 167 -67.38 -2.03 13.48
N GLU A 168 -67.71 -0.97 14.25
CA GLU A 168 -67.51 0.49 14.11
C GLU A 168 -67.76 1.27 15.44
N THR A 169 -67.87 2.61 15.36
CA THR A 169 -68.23 3.60 16.43
C THR A 169 -67.15 3.85 17.51
N GLY A 170 -66.96 5.04 18.10
CA GLY A 170 -67.58 6.38 18.03
C GLY A 170 -67.16 7.18 19.30
N THR A 171 -67.16 8.51 19.45
CA THR A 171 -67.72 9.64 18.65
C THR A 171 -67.08 10.97 19.12
N PHE A 172 -66.71 11.88 18.20
CA PHE A 172 -66.53 13.36 18.30
C PHE A 172 -65.90 14.07 19.53
N GLN A 173 -65.01 15.04 19.26
CA GLN A 173 -65.28 16.46 19.62
C GLN A 173 -64.59 17.46 18.66
N GLU A 174 -65.24 18.61 18.43
CA GLU A 174 -64.89 19.75 17.53
C GLU A 174 -63.62 20.53 17.98
N GLU A 175 -62.74 21.08 17.13
CA GLU A 175 -62.82 22.03 15.98
C GLU A 175 -62.75 23.54 16.33
N THR A 176 -61.78 24.22 15.70
CA THR A 176 -61.84 25.50 14.93
C THR A 176 -60.50 25.58 14.16
N GLU A 177 -60.44 25.58 12.82
CA GLU A 177 -60.72 26.71 11.89
C GLU A 177 -59.79 27.92 12.14
N ASP A 178 -59.13 28.55 11.17
CA ASP A 178 -59.25 28.62 9.68
C ASP A 178 -57.83 28.82 9.06
N SER A 179 -57.49 28.69 7.77
CA SER A 179 -58.19 28.39 6.49
C SER A 179 -57.14 27.74 5.53
N TYR A 180 -57.43 26.76 4.67
CA TYR A 180 -58.14 26.83 3.37
C TYR A 180 -57.59 27.90 2.39
N HIS A 181 -57.48 27.71 1.06
CA HIS A 181 -57.70 26.58 0.11
C HIS A 181 -57.09 27.00 -1.27
N VAL A 182 -56.76 26.19 -2.29
CA VAL A 182 -56.61 24.72 -2.49
C VAL A 182 -55.77 24.47 -3.78
N GLU A 183 -55.70 23.22 -4.26
CA GLU A 183 -55.12 22.75 -5.54
C GLU A 183 -56.02 23.13 -6.78
N GLU A 184 -55.98 22.60 -8.01
CA GLU A 184 -55.43 21.36 -8.61
C GLU A 184 -55.41 21.42 -10.17
N THR A 185 -55.05 20.30 -10.84
CA THR A 185 -55.30 19.92 -12.26
C THR A 185 -54.51 20.58 -13.44
N ALA A 186 -53.44 19.90 -13.85
CA ALA A 186 -53.32 19.16 -15.13
C ALA A 186 -53.56 19.80 -16.55
N SER A 187 -52.52 19.62 -17.39
CA SER A 187 -52.56 19.00 -18.76
C SER A 187 -52.64 19.82 -20.08
N GLN A 188 -51.63 19.55 -20.93
CA GLN A 188 -51.60 19.38 -22.40
C GLN A 188 -51.54 20.53 -23.44
N THR A 189 -50.47 20.45 -24.26
CA THR A 189 -50.33 20.70 -25.72
C THR A 189 -50.61 22.06 -26.37
N SER A 190 -49.60 22.61 -27.06
CA SER A 190 -49.58 22.70 -28.55
C SER A 190 -48.22 23.21 -29.08
N ASN A 191 -47.93 22.97 -30.36
CA ASN A 191 -46.66 23.29 -31.04
C ASN A 191 -46.71 24.66 -31.74
N GLN A 192 -45.55 25.22 -32.08
CA GLN A 192 -45.41 26.10 -33.25
C GLN A 192 -43.97 26.13 -33.79
N ASP A 193 -43.82 25.80 -35.08
CA ASP A 193 -42.60 25.99 -35.88
C ASP A 193 -42.62 27.37 -36.55
N MET A 194 -41.46 28.06 -36.66
CA MET A 194 -41.16 28.93 -37.81
C MET A 194 -39.67 29.32 -37.94
N GLU A 195 -39.10 28.89 -39.07
CA GLU A 195 -38.19 29.57 -40.01
C GLU A 195 -36.98 30.45 -39.57
N GLU A 196 -35.86 30.18 -40.25
CA GLU A 196 -34.74 31.05 -40.70
C GLU A 196 -34.13 32.14 -39.81
N MET A 197 -32.80 32.07 -39.66
CA MET A 197 -31.95 33.07 -40.34
C MET A 197 -30.60 32.51 -40.78
N THR A 198 -30.17 32.90 -41.98
CA THR A 198 -28.95 32.48 -42.68
C THR A 198 -27.67 33.13 -42.15
N TYR A 199 -26.53 32.42 -42.25
CA TYR A 199 -25.22 33.04 -42.45
C TYR A 199 -24.43 32.28 -43.52
N GLU A 200 -24.06 32.98 -44.58
CA GLU A 200 -23.26 32.45 -45.70
C GLU A 200 -21.77 32.41 -45.36
N GLN A 201 -21.02 31.57 -46.08
CA GLN A 201 -19.56 31.58 -46.09
C GLN A 201 -19.04 32.39 -47.29
N GLU A 202 -18.00 33.18 -47.09
CA GLU A 202 -17.03 33.49 -48.16
C GLU A 202 -15.68 32.86 -47.84
N THR A 203 -14.96 32.43 -48.87
CA THR A 203 -13.72 31.62 -48.77
C THR A 203 -12.46 32.50 -48.85
N PRO A 204 -11.28 31.86 -48.86
CA PRO A 204 -10.62 31.82 -50.17
C PRO A 204 -10.12 30.44 -50.63
N ASP A 205 -10.43 30.17 -51.89
CA ASP A 205 -9.85 29.23 -52.87
C ASP A 205 -8.29 29.32 -52.95
N SER A 206 -7.47 28.38 -53.45
CA SER A 206 -7.52 26.96 -53.88
C SER A 206 -6.02 26.50 -54.06
N THR A 207 -5.58 25.26 -54.34
CA THR A 207 -5.97 24.25 -55.35
C THR A 207 -5.27 22.90 -55.10
N GLU A 208 -5.97 21.78 -55.33
CA GLU A 208 -5.39 20.50 -55.77
C GLU A 208 -6.33 19.82 -56.80
N PRO A 209 -5.82 19.18 -57.87
CA PRO A 209 -6.50 18.10 -58.60
C PRO A 209 -6.21 16.74 -57.91
N ALA A 210 -7.16 15.82 -57.72
CA ALA A 210 -7.95 15.09 -58.73
C ALA A 210 -7.07 14.11 -59.56
N ILE A 211 -7.46 12.86 -59.87
CA ILE A 211 -8.82 12.26 -59.93
C ILE A 211 -8.78 10.69 -60.06
N ASP A 212 -9.93 9.99 -59.95
CA ASP A 212 -10.27 8.60 -60.40
C ASP A 212 -9.58 7.35 -59.75
N ASP A 213 -10.17 6.13 -59.62
CA ASP A 213 -11.57 5.63 -59.84
C ASP A 213 -11.88 4.22 -59.21
N TYR A 214 -13.17 3.99 -58.82
CA TYR A 214 -14.08 2.80 -58.94
C TYR A 214 -13.57 1.35 -58.61
N GLU A 215 -14.33 0.32 -58.18
CA GLU A 215 -15.69 -0.01 -57.67
C GLU A 215 -15.61 -1.46 -57.05
N LYS A 216 -16.60 -2.31 -56.62
CA LYS A 216 -18.08 -2.46 -56.53
C LYS A 216 -18.30 -3.54 -55.41
N MET A 217 -19.17 -3.47 -54.39
CA MET A 217 -20.65 -3.50 -54.26
C MET A 217 -21.36 -4.87 -54.53
N TYR A 218 -22.35 -5.19 -53.67
CA TYR A 218 -23.27 -6.36 -53.60
C TYR A 218 -22.73 -7.64 -52.91
N HIS A 219 -23.51 -8.43 -52.14
CA HIS A 219 -24.95 -8.35 -51.79
C HIS A 219 -25.23 -8.96 -50.38
N ASP A 220 -26.46 -8.78 -49.90
CA ASP A 220 -27.00 -9.19 -48.59
C ASP A 220 -27.34 -10.69 -48.47
N ALA A 221 -27.39 -11.16 -47.21
CA ALA A 221 -28.42 -12.10 -46.74
C ALA A 221 -28.56 -11.98 -45.21
N ALA A 222 -29.80 -12.05 -44.71
CA ALA A 222 -30.13 -12.20 -43.30
C ALA A 222 -30.97 -13.49 -43.12
N ASP A 223 -31.06 -14.03 -41.90
CA ASP A 223 -32.28 -14.69 -41.39
C ASP A 223 -32.15 -15.00 -39.89
N GLU A 224 -33.28 -15.39 -39.28
CA GLU A 224 -33.53 -15.39 -37.83
C GLU A 224 -33.42 -16.75 -37.11
N VAL A 225 -33.13 -16.69 -35.80
CA VAL A 225 -33.78 -17.40 -34.65
C VAL A 225 -34.15 -18.89 -34.79
N THR A 226 -33.82 -19.73 -33.76
CA THR A 226 -34.79 -20.35 -32.80
C THR A 226 -34.07 -21.27 -31.78
N TYR A 227 -34.57 -21.35 -30.54
CA TYR A 227 -34.24 -22.33 -29.49
C TYR A 227 -34.97 -23.67 -29.68
N GLN A 228 -34.42 -24.80 -29.22
CA GLN A 228 -35.22 -25.80 -28.49
C GLN A 228 -34.39 -26.87 -27.75
N ASP A 229 -34.89 -27.29 -26.59
CA ASP A 229 -34.37 -28.39 -25.78
C ASP A 229 -34.85 -29.78 -26.26
N TYR A 230 -34.11 -30.82 -25.87
CA TYR A 230 -34.63 -32.17 -25.65
C TYR A 230 -33.87 -32.83 -24.48
N ASP A 231 -34.57 -33.64 -23.67
CA ASP A 231 -34.10 -34.17 -22.38
C ASP A 231 -34.35 -35.70 -22.26
N GLN A 232 -33.51 -36.38 -21.46
CA GLN A 232 -33.56 -37.82 -21.07
C GLN A 232 -33.41 -38.85 -22.24
N GLN A 233 -32.99 -40.12 -22.04
CA GLN A 233 -32.79 -40.92 -20.81
C GLN A 233 -31.69 -42.02 -20.95
N ASP A 234 -31.09 -42.39 -19.83
CA ASP A 234 -30.33 -43.62 -19.44
C ASP A 234 -29.89 -44.69 -20.48
N LEU A 235 -28.61 -45.16 -20.39
CA LEU A 235 -28.29 -46.50 -19.82
C LEU A 235 -26.77 -46.84 -19.70
N VAL A 236 -26.49 -47.75 -18.77
CA VAL A 236 -25.20 -48.22 -18.22
C VAL A 236 -24.44 -49.22 -19.13
N TYR A 237 -23.09 -49.16 -19.17
CA TYR A 237 -22.24 -50.37 -19.11
C TYR A 237 -20.83 -50.13 -18.54
N GLU A 238 -20.19 -51.19 -18.03
CA GLU A 238 -18.94 -51.20 -17.23
C GLU A 238 -17.71 -51.81 -17.97
N PRO A 239 -16.48 -51.74 -17.41
CA PRO A 239 -15.23 -52.13 -18.09
C PRO A 239 -14.91 -53.64 -17.99
N SER A 240 -13.83 -54.06 -18.68
CA SER A 240 -13.33 -55.45 -18.72
C SER A 240 -11.96 -55.63 -18.06
N GLU A 241 -11.87 -56.53 -17.08
CA GLU A 241 -10.61 -57.02 -16.49
C GLU A 241 -9.99 -58.20 -17.27
N SER A 242 -8.76 -58.60 -16.91
CA SER A 242 -8.27 -59.97 -17.14
C SER A 242 -7.22 -60.47 -16.12
N GLU A 243 -7.68 -60.93 -14.95
CA GLU A 243 -7.08 -61.98 -14.07
C GLU A 243 -5.64 -61.79 -13.48
N ARG A 244 -5.15 -62.52 -12.44
CA ARG A 244 -5.68 -63.66 -11.66
C ARG A 244 -5.01 -63.76 -10.25
N GLY A 245 -5.73 -64.29 -9.24
CA GLY A 245 -5.19 -64.80 -7.95
C GLY A 245 -5.33 -63.81 -6.77
N MET A 246 -6.14 -64.00 -5.70
CA MET A 246 -6.46 -65.17 -4.84
C MET A 246 -5.28 -65.49 -3.86
N GLU A 247 -5.41 -65.47 -2.52
CA GLU A 247 -6.61 -65.45 -1.64
C GLU A 247 -6.36 -64.74 -0.27
N SER A 248 -7.22 -65.00 0.73
CA SER A 248 -7.39 -64.33 2.05
C SER A 248 -6.30 -64.70 3.13
N SER A 249 -6.26 -64.23 4.39
CA SER A 249 -7.05 -63.30 5.24
C SER A 249 -6.34 -62.99 6.60
N VAL A 250 -6.38 -61.73 7.06
CA VAL A 250 -6.63 -61.21 8.45
C VAL A 250 -5.84 -61.74 9.69
N ILE A 251 -5.75 -60.89 10.75
CA ILE A 251 -5.35 -61.14 12.19
C ILE A 251 -3.88 -60.79 12.60
N GLN A 252 -3.66 -59.50 12.91
CA GLN A 252 -3.39 -58.96 14.27
C GLN A 252 -2.47 -59.73 15.28
N GLY A 253 -1.39 -59.09 15.80
CA GLY A 253 -0.94 -59.32 17.21
C GLY A 253 0.57 -59.27 17.58
N SER A 254 0.97 -58.21 18.30
CA SER A 254 1.94 -58.14 19.44
C SER A 254 3.39 -58.70 19.41
N HIS A 255 4.34 -57.82 19.79
CA HIS A 255 5.51 -57.97 20.72
C HIS A 255 6.60 -59.08 20.53
N GLY A 256 7.84 -58.84 21.00
CA GLY A 256 8.74 -59.96 21.38
C GLY A 256 10.28 -59.85 21.29
N ASP A 257 10.87 -58.69 21.60
CA ASP A 257 12.27 -58.37 22.04
C ASP A 257 13.36 -59.46 22.37
N ASN A 258 14.65 -59.06 22.33
CA ASN A 258 15.90 -59.73 22.83
C ASN A 258 16.46 -60.96 22.04
N THR A 259 17.77 -61.31 22.00
CA THR A 259 19.10 -60.74 22.42
C THR A 259 20.22 -61.39 21.53
N VAL A 260 21.56 -61.45 21.73
CA VAL A 260 22.54 -61.25 22.84
C VAL A 260 23.97 -60.99 22.27
N GLU A 261 24.96 -60.68 23.15
CA GLU A 261 26.42 -60.98 23.01
C GLU A 261 27.25 -60.24 21.92
N GLU A 262 28.58 -59.95 22.05
CA GLU A 262 29.52 -59.88 23.21
C GLU A 262 30.77 -59.05 22.79
N SER A 263 31.62 -58.70 23.76
CA SER A 263 33.09 -58.57 23.72
C SER A 263 33.77 -57.20 23.51
N ASN A 264 33.95 -56.47 24.63
CA ASN A 264 35.26 -56.06 25.21
C ASN A 264 36.22 -55.14 24.38
N ILE A 265 36.96 -54.14 24.92
CA ILE A 265 37.25 -53.73 26.32
C ILE A 265 37.91 -52.29 26.38
N ILE A 266 37.73 -51.52 27.48
CA ILE A 266 38.57 -50.36 27.97
C ILE A 266 38.57 -49.01 27.15
N ILE A 267 38.69 -47.77 27.69
CA ILE A 267 38.43 -47.13 29.02
C ILE A 267 38.39 -45.55 28.92
N GLU A 268 38.66 -44.83 30.02
CA GLU A 268 38.73 -43.36 30.34
C GLU A 268 39.69 -42.46 29.50
N GLU A 269 39.75 -41.10 29.61
CA GLU A 269 38.80 -39.99 29.92
C GLU A 269 39.55 -38.61 29.73
N ALA A 270 38.80 -37.49 29.59
CA ALA A 270 39.13 -36.09 29.99
C ALA A 270 40.03 -35.10 29.16
N HIS A 271 39.58 -33.82 29.18
CA HIS A 271 40.27 -32.52 28.96
C HIS A 271 40.51 -31.89 27.55
N VAL A 272 40.59 -30.54 27.55
CA VAL A 272 40.25 -29.53 26.51
C VAL A 272 40.88 -28.16 26.94
N PRO A 273 41.11 -27.06 26.13
CA PRO A 273 41.24 -26.77 24.67
C PRO A 273 42.68 -26.20 24.37
N PRO A 274 42.97 -25.13 23.57
CA PRO A 274 42.39 -24.54 22.33
C PRO A 274 43.42 -24.28 21.18
N ALA A 275 42.94 -23.92 19.97
CA ALA A 275 43.57 -22.95 19.04
C ALA A 275 42.65 -22.63 17.84
N GLU A 276 42.82 -21.45 17.23
CA GLU A 276 42.20 -21.06 15.94
C GLU A 276 43.21 -21.22 14.79
N GLU A 277 42.75 -21.59 13.58
CA GLU A 277 43.38 -21.09 12.35
C GLU A 277 42.41 -21.15 11.15
N HIS A 278 42.50 -20.19 10.23
CA HIS A 278 41.69 -20.14 9.01
C HIS A 278 42.24 -21.08 7.92
N GLN A 279 41.36 -21.71 7.14
CA GLN A 279 41.72 -22.18 5.80
C GLN A 279 40.53 -22.22 4.84
N GLU A 280 40.78 -21.80 3.59
CA GLU A 280 39.81 -21.79 2.48
C GLU A 280 39.72 -23.18 1.83
N ILE A 281 38.55 -23.53 1.26
CA ILE A 281 38.39 -24.74 0.44
C ILE A 281 37.69 -24.37 -0.89
N PRO A 282 38.12 -24.89 -2.07
CA PRO A 282 37.67 -24.40 -3.38
C PRO A 282 36.35 -25.02 -3.88
N PRO A 283 35.73 -24.48 -4.96
CA PRO A 283 34.43 -24.92 -5.45
C PRO A 283 34.48 -26.04 -6.50
N GLU A 284 33.91 -27.19 -6.17
CA GLU A 284 33.53 -28.29 -7.09
C GLU A 284 32.18 -28.88 -6.64
N THR A 285 31.34 -29.50 -7.48
CA THR A 285 31.40 -29.77 -8.93
C THR A 285 30.00 -29.68 -9.56
N ASN A 286 29.89 -29.59 -10.90
CA ASN A 286 28.60 -29.65 -11.60
C ASN A 286 28.04 -31.10 -11.60
N ILE A 287 26.88 -31.31 -11.00
CA ILE A 287 26.02 -32.46 -11.34
C ILE A 287 25.25 -32.12 -12.62
N LYS A 288 25.29 -33.02 -13.61
CA LYS A 288 24.44 -32.95 -14.81
C LYS A 288 23.19 -33.78 -14.60
N THR A 289 22.05 -33.25 -15.03
CA THR A 289 20.89 -34.02 -15.46
C THR A 289 20.60 -33.65 -16.91
N ASP A 290 20.49 -34.66 -17.78
CA ASP A 290 20.14 -34.48 -19.19
C ASP A 290 18.62 -34.61 -19.36
N ASP A 291 17.98 -33.60 -19.96
CA ASP A 291 16.60 -33.67 -20.45
C ASP A 291 16.48 -32.79 -21.72
N PRO A 292 16.02 -33.31 -22.89
CA PRO A 292 16.41 -32.75 -24.18
C PRO A 292 15.42 -31.71 -24.77
N GLU A 293 15.01 -30.71 -24.00
CA GLU A 293 14.18 -29.62 -24.54
C GLU A 293 14.97 -28.67 -25.45
N GLN A 294 14.43 -28.43 -26.65
CA GLN A 294 15.05 -27.60 -27.68
C GLN A 294 14.97 -26.11 -27.36
N LYS A 295 15.86 -25.61 -26.50
CA LYS A 295 16.05 -24.17 -26.29
C LYS A 295 16.59 -23.50 -27.57
N VAL A 296 15.67 -23.05 -28.42
CA VAL A 296 15.92 -22.22 -29.61
C VAL A 296 16.59 -20.92 -29.15
N LYS A 297 17.93 -20.93 -29.07
CA LYS A 297 18.75 -19.76 -28.73
C LYS A 297 18.69 -18.74 -29.86
N VAL A 298 17.61 -17.96 -29.89
CA VAL A 298 17.48 -16.75 -30.72
C VAL A 298 18.67 -15.85 -30.40
N LYS A 299 19.63 -15.79 -31.34
CA LYS A 299 20.83 -14.97 -31.22
C LYS A 299 20.42 -13.49 -31.28
N LYS A 300 20.04 -12.91 -30.13
CA LYS A 300 19.69 -11.49 -29.99
C LYS A 300 20.79 -10.66 -30.66
N LYS A 301 20.44 -9.99 -31.77
CA LYS A 301 21.38 -9.16 -32.54
C LYS A 301 21.92 -8.07 -31.62
N LYS A 302 23.23 -7.84 -31.60
CA LYS A 302 23.82 -6.76 -30.79
C LYS A 302 23.23 -5.42 -31.26
N PRO A 303 22.76 -4.55 -30.34
CA PRO A 303 22.12 -3.29 -30.71
C PRO A 303 23.08 -2.38 -31.48
N LYS A 304 22.57 -1.74 -32.53
CA LYS A 304 23.32 -0.88 -33.47
C LYS A 304 23.51 0.53 -32.89
N ILE A 305 24.22 0.64 -31.76
CA ILE A 305 24.39 1.89 -31.00
C ILE A 305 25.35 2.93 -31.61
N LEU A 306 25.71 2.82 -32.90
CA LEU A 306 26.64 3.74 -33.59
C LEU A 306 26.02 4.18 -34.93
N ASN A 307 25.91 5.50 -35.14
CA ASN A 307 25.43 6.06 -36.41
C ASN A 307 26.52 6.03 -37.51
N LYS A 308 26.42 6.85 -38.56
CA LYS A 308 27.47 6.92 -39.60
C LYS A 308 28.77 7.54 -39.07
N PHE A 309 28.66 8.59 -38.24
CA PHE A 309 29.78 9.31 -37.66
C PHE A 309 30.43 8.57 -36.49
N ASP A 310 29.66 8.05 -35.54
CA ASP A 310 30.18 7.32 -34.36
C ASP A 310 31.04 6.10 -34.72
N LYS A 311 30.95 5.59 -35.96
CA LYS A 311 31.80 4.51 -36.48
C LYS A 311 33.22 4.96 -36.80
N THR A 312 33.45 6.22 -37.15
CA THR A 312 34.80 6.74 -37.45
C THR A 312 35.57 7.00 -36.15
N ILE A 313 34.91 7.57 -35.14
CA ILE A 313 35.46 7.82 -33.79
C ILE A 313 35.34 6.62 -32.83
N LYS A 314 35.00 5.44 -33.34
CA LYS A 314 34.70 4.24 -32.53
C LYS A 314 35.83 3.88 -31.56
N ALA A 315 37.09 4.07 -31.94
CA ALA A 315 38.24 3.77 -31.10
C ALA A 315 38.32 4.65 -29.84
N GLU A 316 37.97 5.93 -29.93
CA GLU A 316 37.90 6.83 -28.77
C GLU A 316 36.69 6.50 -27.88
N LEU A 317 35.53 6.22 -28.50
CA LEU A 317 34.31 5.81 -27.78
C LEU A 317 34.52 4.51 -26.98
N ASP A 318 35.18 3.51 -27.59
CA ASP A 318 35.54 2.26 -26.91
C ASP A 318 36.56 2.48 -25.78
N ALA A 319 37.48 3.44 -25.92
CA ALA A 319 38.47 3.76 -24.89
C ALA A 319 37.80 4.36 -23.64
N ALA A 320 36.89 5.32 -23.82
CA ALA A 320 36.11 5.91 -22.72
C ALA A 320 35.18 4.87 -22.05
N GLU A 321 34.46 4.05 -22.84
CA GLU A 321 33.64 2.96 -22.32
C GLU A 321 34.47 1.89 -21.57
N LYS A 322 35.74 1.69 -21.95
CA LYS A 322 36.68 0.80 -21.25
C LYS A 322 37.17 1.37 -19.92
N LEU A 323 37.22 2.69 -19.74
CA LEU A 323 37.46 3.31 -18.43
C LEU A 323 36.24 3.09 -17.51
N ARG A 324 35.03 3.36 -18.01
CA ARG A 324 33.77 3.14 -17.29
C ARG A 324 33.65 1.69 -16.78
N LYS A 325 33.85 0.72 -17.69
CA LYS A 325 33.85 -0.73 -17.38
C LYS A 325 35.01 -1.22 -16.48
N ARG A 326 35.98 -0.36 -16.16
CA ARG A 326 37.06 -0.63 -15.19
C ARG A 326 36.79 0.00 -13.81
N GLY A 327 35.60 0.58 -13.59
CA GLY A 327 35.27 1.32 -12.36
C GLY A 327 35.93 2.70 -12.26
N LYS A 328 36.72 3.10 -13.27
CA LYS A 328 37.34 4.44 -13.39
C LYS A 328 36.32 5.45 -13.92
N ILE A 329 35.22 5.60 -13.17
CA ILE A 329 34.04 6.37 -13.58
C ILE A 329 34.40 7.85 -13.75
N GLU A 330 35.15 8.44 -12.83
CA GLU A 330 35.58 9.84 -12.90
C GLU A 330 36.46 10.13 -14.13
N GLU A 331 37.39 9.25 -14.48
CA GLU A 331 38.18 9.36 -15.72
C GLU A 331 37.30 9.18 -16.97
N ALA A 332 36.28 8.34 -16.89
CA ALA A 332 35.35 8.10 -17.99
C ALA A 332 34.39 9.28 -18.23
N VAL A 333 33.93 9.98 -17.18
CA VAL A 333 33.17 11.24 -17.31
C VAL A 333 34.00 12.24 -18.11
N THR A 334 35.23 12.54 -17.66
CA THR A 334 36.12 13.49 -18.35
C THR A 334 36.39 13.07 -19.80
N ALA A 335 36.63 11.77 -20.06
CA ALA A 335 36.85 11.27 -21.42
C ALA A 335 35.62 11.44 -22.33
N PHE A 336 34.40 11.21 -21.83
CA PHE A 336 33.19 11.46 -22.61
C PHE A 336 32.89 12.95 -22.76
N GLU A 337 33.20 13.79 -21.78
CA GLU A 337 33.06 15.25 -21.88
C GLU A 337 34.04 15.86 -22.90
N GLU A 338 35.29 15.38 -22.96
CA GLU A 338 36.21 15.72 -24.05
C GLU A 338 35.68 15.29 -25.43
N LEU A 339 35.07 14.10 -25.52
CA LEU A 339 34.48 13.62 -26.77
C LEU A 339 33.25 14.42 -27.19
N ILE A 340 32.42 14.87 -26.25
CA ILE A 340 31.31 15.78 -26.53
C ILE A 340 31.86 17.16 -26.95
N ARG A 341 32.94 17.66 -26.35
CA ARG A 341 33.58 18.92 -26.74
C ARG A 341 34.22 18.88 -28.13
N LYS A 342 34.80 17.73 -28.53
CA LYS A 342 35.30 17.47 -29.89
C LYS A 342 34.16 17.26 -30.90
N TYR A 343 33.12 16.53 -30.49
CA TYR A 343 32.07 15.99 -31.36
C TYR A 343 30.67 16.21 -30.77
N PRO A 344 30.16 17.46 -30.70
CA PRO A 344 28.93 17.79 -29.96
C PRO A 344 27.68 17.04 -30.44
N GLN A 345 27.68 16.56 -31.68
CA GLN A 345 26.58 15.82 -32.27
C GLN A 345 26.66 14.29 -32.11
N SER A 346 27.71 13.72 -31.49
CA SER A 346 27.86 12.27 -31.32
C SER A 346 26.86 11.70 -30.29
N PRO A 347 25.86 10.91 -30.70
CA PRO A 347 24.89 10.35 -29.77
C PRO A 347 25.52 9.31 -28.85
N ARG A 348 26.49 8.52 -29.34
CA ARG A 348 27.17 7.54 -28.49
C ARG A 348 28.09 8.19 -27.44
N ALA A 349 28.72 9.34 -27.73
CA ALA A 349 29.49 10.08 -26.72
C ALA A 349 28.57 10.63 -25.63
N ARG A 350 27.45 11.26 -26.04
CA ARG A 350 26.43 11.81 -25.11
C ARG A 350 25.83 10.74 -24.21
N TYR A 351 25.51 9.58 -24.77
CA TYR A 351 25.03 8.41 -24.01
C TYR A 351 26.11 7.84 -23.08
N GLY A 352 27.38 7.88 -23.49
CA GLY A 352 28.51 7.48 -22.64
C GLY A 352 28.64 8.35 -21.40
N LYS A 353 28.53 9.68 -21.55
CA LYS A 353 28.43 10.60 -20.42
C LYS A 353 27.24 10.25 -19.51
N ALA A 354 26.05 10.08 -20.07
CA ALA A 354 24.86 9.76 -19.27
C ALA A 354 25.05 8.48 -18.42
N GLN A 355 25.62 7.42 -19.01
CA GLN A 355 25.97 6.19 -18.27
C GLN A 355 27.01 6.44 -17.18
N CYS A 356 28.03 7.26 -17.43
CA CYS A 356 29.01 7.60 -16.39
C CYS A 356 28.43 8.46 -15.27
N GLU A 357 27.49 9.36 -15.56
CA GLU A 357 26.77 10.14 -14.54
C GLU A 357 25.85 9.25 -13.70
N ASP A 358 25.19 8.27 -14.33
CA ASP A 358 24.35 7.24 -13.68
C ASP A 358 25.19 6.34 -12.75
N ASP A 359 26.29 5.76 -13.25
CA ASP A 359 27.25 4.98 -12.45
C ASP A 359 27.81 5.83 -11.27
N LEU A 360 28.07 7.12 -11.50
CA LEU A 360 28.57 8.05 -10.48
C LEU A 360 27.50 8.42 -9.45
N ALA A 361 26.23 8.49 -9.85
CA ALA A 361 25.11 8.73 -8.97
C ALA A 361 24.87 7.53 -8.03
N GLU A 362 24.97 6.29 -8.55
CA GLU A 362 24.93 5.08 -7.73
C GLU A 362 26.15 5.01 -6.78
N LYS A 363 27.37 5.28 -7.27
CA LYS A 363 28.61 5.34 -6.46
C LYS A 363 28.57 6.38 -5.35
N ARG A 364 27.99 7.57 -5.60
CA ARG A 364 27.89 8.68 -4.63
C ARG A 364 26.57 8.70 -3.85
N ARG A 365 25.62 7.81 -4.17
CA ARG A 365 24.23 7.79 -3.68
C ARG A 365 23.57 9.19 -3.76
N SER A 366 23.70 9.85 -4.92
CA SER A 366 23.39 11.28 -5.06
C SER A 366 22.32 11.55 -6.14
N ASN A 367 21.13 11.95 -5.68
CA ASN A 367 19.98 12.27 -6.54
C ASN A 367 20.23 13.48 -7.47
N GLU A 368 21.11 14.41 -7.08
CA GLU A 368 21.56 15.53 -7.93
C GLU A 368 22.33 15.03 -9.16
N VAL A 369 23.26 14.09 -8.96
CA VAL A 369 24.00 13.48 -10.07
C VAL A 369 23.05 12.66 -10.95
N LEU A 370 22.04 12.01 -10.35
CA LEU A 370 21.05 11.23 -11.11
C LEU A 370 20.10 12.09 -11.93
N ARG A 371 19.69 13.28 -11.44
CA ARG A 371 18.91 14.25 -12.24
C ARG A 371 19.67 14.66 -13.50
N ARG A 372 20.96 14.98 -13.39
CA ARG A 372 21.81 15.31 -14.54
C ARG A 372 21.94 14.13 -15.52
N ALA A 373 22.05 12.89 -15.05
CA ALA A 373 22.00 11.71 -15.93
C ALA A 373 20.66 11.59 -16.68
N ILE A 374 19.52 11.83 -16.02
CA ILE A 374 18.16 11.83 -16.62
C ILE A 374 17.99 12.92 -17.69
N GLU A 375 18.67 14.05 -17.53
CA GLU A 375 18.78 15.11 -18.54
C GLU A 375 19.68 14.68 -19.70
N THR A 376 20.89 14.19 -19.45
CA THR A 376 21.80 13.71 -20.51
C THR A 376 21.18 12.57 -21.33
N TYR A 377 20.39 11.67 -20.73
CA TYR A 377 19.64 10.64 -21.46
C TYR A 377 18.51 11.19 -22.35
N GLN A 378 17.92 12.35 -22.03
CA GLN A 378 16.99 13.06 -22.92
C GLN A 378 17.74 13.70 -24.09
N GLU A 379 18.89 14.33 -23.83
CA GLU A 379 19.69 15.02 -24.84
C GLU A 379 20.18 14.07 -25.94
N VAL A 380 20.53 12.83 -25.58
CA VAL A 380 20.80 11.74 -26.55
C VAL A 380 19.66 11.55 -27.55
N ALA A 381 18.42 11.70 -27.12
CA ALA A 381 17.21 11.51 -27.93
C ALA A 381 16.71 12.81 -28.61
N SER A 382 17.50 13.89 -28.58
CA SER A 382 17.29 15.13 -29.35
C SER A 382 18.44 15.47 -30.30
N LEU A 383 19.48 14.63 -30.37
CA LEU A 383 20.57 14.76 -31.34
C LEU A 383 20.14 14.33 -32.76
N PRO A 384 20.88 14.71 -33.82
CA PRO A 384 20.66 14.20 -35.17
C PRO A 384 21.18 12.77 -35.36
N ASP A 385 20.65 12.06 -36.37
CA ASP A 385 21.11 10.73 -36.80
C ASP A 385 21.27 9.69 -35.66
N VAL A 386 20.41 9.71 -34.64
CA VAL A 386 20.48 8.79 -33.50
C VAL A 386 19.98 7.39 -33.92
N PRO A 387 20.72 6.30 -33.69
CA PRO A 387 20.24 4.96 -34.00
C PRO A 387 19.03 4.58 -33.14
N ALA A 388 18.02 3.95 -33.75
CA ALA A 388 16.80 3.49 -33.08
C ALA A 388 17.06 2.73 -31.76
N ASP A 389 17.99 1.77 -31.77
CA ASP A 389 18.37 0.99 -30.59
C ASP A 389 18.94 1.88 -29.46
N LEU A 390 19.63 2.97 -29.80
CA LEU A 390 20.22 3.90 -28.84
C LEU A 390 19.15 4.86 -28.26
N VAL A 391 18.22 5.35 -29.08
CA VAL A 391 17.05 6.12 -28.60
C VAL A 391 16.26 5.30 -27.59
N LYS A 392 16.00 4.03 -27.92
CA LYS A 392 15.27 3.09 -27.07
C LYS A 392 15.97 2.84 -25.73
N LEU A 393 17.27 2.54 -25.76
CA LEU A 393 18.08 2.35 -24.55
C LEU A 393 18.12 3.61 -23.68
N SER A 394 18.35 4.77 -24.28
CA SER A 394 18.46 6.05 -23.56
C SER A 394 17.15 6.43 -22.86
N LEU A 395 16.03 6.41 -23.58
CA LEU A 395 14.74 6.76 -23.00
C LEU A 395 14.23 5.69 -22.01
N LYS A 396 14.52 4.38 -22.21
CA LYS A 396 14.12 3.35 -21.24
C LYS A 396 14.89 3.50 -19.91
N ARG A 397 16.21 3.75 -19.95
CA ARG A 397 16.98 4.02 -18.72
C ARG A 397 16.58 5.36 -18.09
N ARG A 398 16.28 6.40 -18.89
CA ARG A 398 15.69 7.65 -18.39
C ARG A 398 14.42 7.40 -17.58
N SER A 399 13.48 6.61 -18.12
CA SER A 399 12.23 6.27 -17.45
C SER A 399 12.45 5.54 -16.12
N ASP A 400 13.29 4.49 -16.12
CA ASP A 400 13.67 3.73 -14.93
C ASP A 400 14.28 4.65 -13.84
N ARG A 401 15.22 5.53 -14.20
CA ARG A 401 15.81 6.48 -13.26
C ARG A 401 14.83 7.58 -12.80
N GLN A 402 13.85 7.96 -13.62
CA GLN A 402 12.76 8.84 -13.20
C GLN A 402 11.84 8.15 -12.18
N GLN A 403 11.50 6.87 -12.36
CA GLN A 403 10.71 6.10 -11.39
C GLN A 403 11.45 5.94 -10.06
N PHE A 404 12.76 5.66 -10.12
CA PHE A 404 13.63 5.57 -8.93
C PHE A 404 13.65 6.85 -8.08
N LEU A 405 13.55 8.03 -8.70
CA LEU A 405 13.42 9.32 -8.00
C LEU A 405 11.98 9.69 -7.61
N GLY A 406 10.99 8.82 -7.85
CA GLY A 406 9.56 9.11 -7.61
C GLY A 406 8.93 10.04 -8.64
N HIS A 407 9.62 10.39 -9.73
CA HIS A 407 9.15 11.30 -10.78
C HIS A 407 8.16 10.60 -11.75
N MET A 408 7.11 9.96 -11.23
CA MET A 408 6.25 9.03 -11.98
C MET A 408 5.57 9.67 -13.20
N ARG A 409 5.00 10.88 -13.06
CA ARG A 409 4.44 11.65 -14.20
C ARG A 409 5.50 11.94 -15.29
N GLY A 410 6.75 12.18 -14.90
CA GLY A 410 7.88 12.39 -15.81
C GLY A 410 8.33 11.11 -16.52
N SER A 411 8.29 9.97 -15.83
CA SER A 411 8.47 8.65 -16.42
C SER A 411 7.37 8.35 -17.45
N LEU A 412 6.10 8.59 -17.10
CA LEU A 412 4.96 8.33 -17.98
C LEU A 412 5.09 9.08 -19.32
N ALA A 413 5.48 10.35 -19.30
CA ALA A 413 5.75 11.13 -20.52
C ALA A 413 6.90 10.53 -21.37
N THR A 414 7.96 10.01 -20.72
CA THR A 414 9.05 9.30 -21.41
C THR A 414 8.56 8.00 -22.05
N LEU A 415 7.69 7.24 -21.38
CA LEU A 415 7.11 5.98 -21.85
C LEU A 415 6.12 6.19 -23.01
N GLN A 416 5.29 7.23 -22.94
CA GLN A 416 4.41 7.64 -24.03
C GLN A 416 5.22 7.99 -25.29
N LYS A 417 6.30 8.78 -25.15
CA LYS A 417 7.24 9.08 -26.25
C LYS A 417 7.92 7.82 -26.79
N LEU A 418 8.29 6.87 -25.94
CA LEU A 418 8.87 5.57 -26.36
C LEU A 418 7.90 4.76 -27.22
N VAL A 419 6.63 4.63 -26.82
CA VAL A 419 5.62 3.89 -27.58
C VAL A 419 5.25 4.61 -28.88
N GLN A 420 5.23 5.94 -28.91
CA GLN A 420 5.05 6.71 -30.15
C GLN A 420 6.19 6.49 -31.16
N LEU A 421 7.44 6.38 -30.69
CA LEU A 421 8.61 6.14 -31.55
C LEU A 421 8.77 4.68 -31.97
N PHE A 422 8.15 3.73 -31.24
CA PHE A 422 8.30 2.29 -31.44
C PHE A 422 6.94 1.57 -31.28
N PRO A 423 5.95 1.85 -32.15
CA PRO A 423 4.56 1.39 -31.97
C PRO A 423 4.40 -0.13 -32.02
N ASP A 424 5.35 -0.86 -32.58
CA ASP A 424 5.32 -2.33 -32.67
C ASP A 424 5.95 -3.03 -31.46
N ASP A 425 6.59 -2.30 -30.55
CA ASP A 425 7.31 -2.89 -29.40
C ASP A 425 6.38 -3.15 -28.22
N THR A 426 5.96 -4.42 -28.07
CA THR A 426 5.12 -4.88 -26.97
C THR A 426 5.75 -4.66 -25.59
N SER A 427 7.08 -4.76 -25.45
CA SER A 427 7.74 -4.50 -24.16
C SER A 427 7.59 -3.04 -23.74
N LEU A 428 7.62 -2.10 -24.68
CA LEU A 428 7.43 -0.68 -24.37
C LEU A 428 5.97 -0.34 -24.04
N LYS A 429 5.00 -1.06 -24.63
CA LYS A 429 3.58 -0.98 -24.22
C LYS A 429 3.40 -1.52 -22.80
N ASN A 430 4.02 -2.66 -22.48
CA ASN A 430 4.02 -3.23 -21.14
C ASN A 430 4.67 -2.29 -20.11
N ASP A 431 5.82 -1.68 -20.42
CA ASP A 431 6.43 -0.64 -19.57
C ASP A 431 5.48 0.56 -19.37
N LEU A 432 4.79 1.01 -20.42
CA LEU A 432 3.81 2.11 -20.37
C LEU A 432 2.61 1.76 -19.48
N GLY A 433 2.14 0.52 -19.50
CA GLY A 433 1.09 0.03 -18.59
C GLY A 433 1.50 0.15 -17.12
N VAL A 434 2.74 -0.23 -16.79
CA VAL A 434 3.32 -0.02 -15.44
C VAL A 434 3.42 1.47 -15.12
N GLY A 435 3.79 2.31 -16.10
CA GLY A 435 3.84 3.77 -15.95
C GLY A 435 2.50 4.41 -15.56
N TYR A 436 1.37 3.86 -16.04
CA TYR A 436 0.02 4.27 -15.61
C TYR A 436 -0.33 3.74 -14.22
N LEU A 437 -0.02 2.48 -13.90
CA LEU A 437 -0.23 1.89 -12.56
C LEU A 437 0.52 2.66 -11.46
N LEU A 438 1.75 3.12 -11.73
CA LEU A 438 2.57 3.91 -10.81
C LEU A 438 2.04 5.33 -10.54
N ILE A 439 0.97 5.77 -11.23
CA ILE A 439 0.24 7.01 -10.94
C ILE A 439 -1.23 6.76 -10.52
N GLY A 440 -1.64 5.50 -10.32
CA GLY A 440 -3.01 5.12 -9.98
C GLY A 440 -3.99 5.07 -11.15
N ASP A 441 -3.54 5.30 -12.40
CA ASP A 441 -4.38 5.32 -13.60
C ASP A 441 -4.67 3.90 -14.12
N ASN A 442 -5.46 3.16 -13.34
CA ASN A 442 -5.87 1.80 -13.63
C ASN A 442 -6.63 1.69 -14.97
N GLU A 443 -7.40 2.71 -15.35
CA GLU A 443 -8.19 2.72 -16.58
C GLU A 443 -7.34 2.81 -17.84
N ASN A 444 -6.32 3.67 -17.88
CA ASN A 444 -5.43 3.73 -19.04
C ASN A 444 -4.39 2.61 -19.02
N ALA A 445 -3.98 2.12 -17.84
CA ALA A 445 -3.22 0.86 -17.75
C ALA A 445 -4.00 -0.31 -18.38
N LYS A 446 -5.29 -0.45 -18.06
CA LYS A 446 -6.17 -1.50 -18.61
C LYS A 446 -6.21 -1.46 -20.14
N LYS A 447 -6.52 -0.29 -20.71
CA LYS A 447 -6.59 -0.05 -22.17
C LYS A 447 -5.25 -0.33 -22.87
N VAL A 448 -4.12 -0.22 -22.18
CA VAL A 448 -2.80 -0.59 -22.72
C VAL A 448 -2.63 -2.11 -22.77
N TYR A 449 -2.91 -2.83 -21.67
CA TYR A 449 -2.79 -4.30 -21.65
C TYR A 449 -3.83 -4.98 -22.56
N GLU A 450 -5.06 -4.46 -22.68
CA GLU A 450 -6.04 -4.91 -23.68
C GLU A 450 -5.51 -4.81 -25.11
N LYS A 451 -4.78 -3.72 -25.44
CA LYS A 451 -4.15 -3.55 -26.76
C LYS A 451 -2.95 -4.46 -26.97
N VAL A 452 -2.25 -4.85 -25.90
CA VAL A 452 -1.19 -5.86 -25.95
C VAL A 452 -1.79 -7.24 -26.19
N LEU A 453 -2.74 -7.69 -25.37
CA LEU A 453 -3.34 -9.02 -25.45
C LEU A 453 -4.12 -9.26 -26.76
N LYS A 454 -4.65 -8.21 -27.40
CA LYS A 454 -5.23 -8.28 -28.75
C LYS A 454 -4.21 -8.59 -29.87
N VAL A 455 -2.92 -8.34 -29.65
CA VAL A 455 -1.83 -8.57 -30.64
C VAL A 455 -0.94 -9.75 -30.23
N ALA A 456 -0.73 -9.95 -28.93
CA ALA A 456 0.02 -11.04 -28.34
C ALA A 456 -0.81 -11.68 -27.19
N PRO A 457 -1.78 -12.55 -27.48
CA PRO A 457 -2.66 -13.17 -26.47
C PRO A 457 -1.93 -13.98 -25.40
N ASN A 458 -0.67 -14.37 -25.67
CA ASN A 458 0.17 -15.18 -24.78
C ASN A 458 1.25 -14.37 -24.04
N ASP A 459 1.24 -13.03 -24.11
CA ASP A 459 2.18 -12.18 -23.37
C ASP A 459 1.90 -12.27 -21.85
N GLY A 460 2.71 -13.04 -21.13
CA GLY A 460 2.45 -13.37 -19.72
C GLY A 460 2.53 -12.14 -18.81
N PHE A 461 3.40 -11.19 -19.15
CA PHE A 461 3.53 -9.92 -18.43
C PHE A 461 2.24 -9.10 -18.55
N ALA A 462 1.64 -9.01 -19.73
CA ALA A 462 0.35 -8.35 -19.92
C ALA A 462 -0.79 -9.10 -19.20
N LYS A 463 -0.78 -10.45 -19.19
CA LYS A 463 -1.77 -11.24 -18.45
C LYS A 463 -1.74 -10.93 -16.95
N VAL A 464 -0.59 -11.02 -16.27
CA VAL A 464 -0.54 -10.77 -14.82
C VAL A 464 -0.97 -9.35 -14.44
N HIS A 465 -0.59 -8.34 -15.23
CA HIS A 465 -0.98 -6.95 -14.95
C HIS A 465 -2.45 -6.68 -15.28
N TYR A 466 -3.00 -7.26 -16.34
CA TYR A 466 -4.44 -7.17 -16.64
C TYR A 466 -5.28 -7.86 -15.57
N GLY A 467 -4.88 -9.06 -15.11
CA GLY A 467 -5.50 -9.76 -13.99
C GLY A 467 -5.43 -8.97 -12.68
N PHE A 468 -4.29 -8.36 -12.37
CA PHE A 468 -4.14 -7.44 -11.24
C PHE A 468 -5.16 -6.28 -11.29
N ILE A 469 -5.32 -5.64 -12.46
CA ILE A 469 -6.28 -4.54 -12.66
C ILE A 469 -7.73 -5.03 -12.51
N LEU A 470 -8.08 -6.18 -13.09
CA LEU A 470 -9.40 -6.79 -12.92
C LEU A 470 -9.71 -7.01 -11.44
N LYS A 471 -8.76 -7.54 -10.67
CA LYS A 471 -8.91 -7.74 -9.23
C LYS A 471 -9.09 -6.42 -8.47
N ALA A 472 -8.34 -5.37 -8.84
CA ALA A 472 -8.49 -4.04 -8.27
C ALA A 472 -9.88 -3.43 -8.59
N GLN A 473 -10.44 -3.70 -9.77
CA GLN A 473 -11.82 -3.39 -10.16
C GLN A 473 -12.87 -4.33 -9.51
N ASN A 474 -12.49 -5.11 -8.48
CA ASN A 474 -13.31 -6.13 -7.80
C ASN A 474 -13.88 -7.23 -8.71
N LYS A 475 -13.35 -7.39 -9.93
CA LYS A 475 -13.72 -8.46 -10.88
C LYS A 475 -12.97 -9.75 -10.55
N ILE A 476 -13.23 -10.27 -9.34
CA ILE A 476 -12.42 -11.33 -8.72
C ILE A 476 -12.35 -12.59 -9.59
N ALA A 477 -13.48 -13.16 -10.01
CA ALA A 477 -13.50 -14.37 -10.82
C ALA A 477 -12.81 -14.18 -12.20
N GLU A 478 -12.97 -13.02 -12.83
CA GLU A 478 -12.31 -12.69 -14.11
C GLU A 478 -10.79 -12.56 -13.95
N SER A 479 -10.29 -12.13 -12.78
CA SER A 479 -8.85 -11.92 -12.55
C SER A 479 -8.03 -13.22 -12.46
N ILE A 480 -8.64 -14.30 -11.98
CA ILE A 480 -7.97 -15.57 -11.65
C ILE A 480 -7.27 -16.20 -12.87
N PRO A 481 -7.91 -16.43 -14.03
CA PRO A 481 -7.23 -17.05 -15.18
C PRO A 481 -6.06 -16.20 -15.70
N TYR A 482 -6.22 -14.88 -15.81
CA TYR A 482 -5.14 -14.00 -16.26
C TYR A 482 -3.94 -13.97 -15.30
N LEU A 483 -4.19 -13.98 -13.99
CA LEU A 483 -3.12 -14.09 -12.99
C LEU A 483 -2.44 -15.48 -13.06
N LYS A 484 -3.21 -16.57 -13.13
CA LYS A 484 -2.72 -17.95 -13.19
C LYS A 484 -1.88 -18.20 -14.46
N GLU A 485 -2.47 -18.03 -15.64
CA GLU A 485 -1.78 -18.21 -16.94
C GLU A 485 -0.57 -17.26 -17.09
N GLY A 486 -0.68 -16.05 -16.55
CA GLY A 486 0.40 -15.07 -16.55
C GLY A 486 1.60 -15.54 -15.74
N ILE A 487 1.40 -16.07 -14.51
CA ILE A 487 2.49 -16.63 -13.69
C ILE A 487 3.02 -17.93 -14.31
N GLU A 488 2.15 -18.79 -14.83
CA GLU A 488 2.49 -20.09 -15.45
C GLU A 488 3.35 -19.94 -16.72
N SER A 489 3.24 -18.81 -17.43
CA SER A 489 4.07 -18.51 -18.62
C SER A 489 5.58 -18.48 -18.35
N GLY A 490 6.00 -18.14 -17.12
CA GLY A 490 7.41 -17.87 -16.79
C GLY A 490 8.03 -16.66 -17.51
N ASP A 491 7.22 -15.77 -18.12
CA ASP A 491 7.73 -14.59 -18.82
C ASP A 491 8.50 -13.61 -17.89
N PRO A 492 9.51 -12.87 -18.40
CA PRO A 492 10.29 -11.95 -17.57
C PRO A 492 9.45 -10.86 -16.90
N GLY A 493 9.27 -10.96 -15.58
CA GLY A 493 8.48 -10.04 -14.77
C GLY A 493 7.12 -10.57 -14.32
N THR A 494 6.76 -11.82 -14.61
CA THR A 494 5.56 -12.47 -14.02
C THR A 494 5.84 -13.16 -12.70
N ASP A 495 7.10 -13.50 -12.42
CA ASP A 495 7.56 -14.06 -11.16
C ASP A 495 7.75 -12.97 -10.08
N ASP A 496 6.63 -12.46 -9.58
CA ASP A 496 6.57 -11.37 -8.59
C ASP A 496 5.51 -11.67 -7.51
N GLY A 497 5.90 -11.53 -6.25
CA GLY A 497 5.05 -11.82 -5.08
C GLY A 497 3.70 -11.12 -5.07
N ARG A 498 3.55 -9.97 -5.73
CA ARG A 498 2.25 -9.27 -5.88
C ARG A 498 1.23 -10.13 -6.61
N PHE A 499 1.64 -10.82 -7.69
CA PHE A 499 0.72 -11.63 -8.48
C PHE A 499 0.35 -12.93 -7.76
N TYR A 500 1.32 -13.57 -7.08
CA TYR A 500 1.05 -14.70 -6.18
C TYR A 500 0.07 -14.34 -5.06
N PHE A 501 0.28 -13.19 -4.42
CA PHE A 501 -0.55 -12.71 -3.32
C PHE A 501 -1.99 -12.50 -3.77
N HIS A 502 -2.15 -11.76 -4.88
CA HIS A 502 -3.46 -11.42 -5.42
C HIS A 502 -4.19 -12.59 -6.08
N LEU A 503 -3.48 -13.57 -6.67
CA LEU A 503 -4.09 -14.81 -7.16
C LEU A 503 -4.67 -15.64 -6.02
N GLY A 504 -3.90 -15.85 -4.94
CA GLY A 504 -4.38 -16.58 -3.78
C GLY A 504 -5.54 -15.88 -3.06
N ASP A 505 -5.49 -14.56 -2.89
CA ASP A 505 -6.58 -13.76 -2.30
C ASP A 505 -7.85 -13.82 -3.18
N ALA A 506 -7.71 -13.69 -4.52
CA ALA A 506 -8.82 -13.87 -5.44
C ALA A 506 -9.43 -15.28 -5.36
N MET A 507 -8.59 -16.33 -5.25
CA MET A 507 -9.04 -17.71 -5.05
C MET A 507 -9.75 -17.92 -3.70
N GLN A 508 -9.24 -17.35 -2.60
CA GLN A 508 -9.88 -17.43 -1.27
C GLN A 508 -11.28 -16.81 -1.29
N ARG A 509 -11.45 -15.64 -1.91
CA ARG A 509 -12.74 -14.93 -2.03
C ARG A 509 -13.79 -15.68 -2.85
N VAL A 510 -13.40 -16.54 -3.79
CA VAL A 510 -14.31 -17.44 -4.53
C VAL A 510 -14.39 -18.85 -3.92
N GLY A 511 -13.83 -19.05 -2.72
CA GLY A 511 -13.83 -20.32 -1.99
C GLY A 511 -12.88 -21.40 -2.51
N ASN A 512 -12.11 -21.12 -3.57
CA ASN A 512 -11.21 -22.09 -4.22
C ASN A 512 -10.01 -22.41 -3.31
N LYS A 513 -9.85 -23.70 -2.99
CA LYS A 513 -8.80 -24.20 -2.10
C LYS A 513 -7.41 -24.26 -2.74
N GLU A 514 -7.29 -24.11 -4.07
CA GLU A 514 -6.00 -23.92 -4.76
C GLU A 514 -5.21 -22.70 -4.25
N ALA A 515 -5.83 -21.71 -3.61
CA ALA A 515 -5.16 -20.52 -3.09
C ALA A 515 -3.86 -20.83 -2.31
N TYR A 516 -3.89 -21.87 -1.47
CA TYR A 516 -2.76 -22.27 -0.64
C TYR A 516 -1.64 -22.96 -1.43
N THR A 517 -1.90 -23.58 -2.59
CA THR A 517 -0.83 -24.10 -3.46
C THR A 517 -0.07 -22.97 -4.15
N TRP A 518 -0.75 -21.86 -4.46
CA TRP A 518 -0.13 -20.64 -4.97
C TRP A 518 0.66 -19.89 -3.89
N TYR A 519 0.20 -19.87 -2.64
CA TYR A 519 0.98 -19.34 -1.52
C TYR A 519 2.23 -20.19 -1.21
N GLU A 520 2.10 -21.52 -1.25
CA GLU A 520 3.24 -22.45 -1.11
C GLU A 520 4.26 -22.30 -2.25
N LEU A 521 3.80 -22.10 -3.50
CA LEU A 521 4.68 -21.82 -4.64
C LEU A 521 5.36 -20.45 -4.51
N GLY A 522 4.64 -19.42 -4.07
CA GLY A 522 5.20 -18.09 -3.81
C GLY A 522 6.27 -18.11 -2.71
N HIS A 523 6.03 -18.86 -1.62
CA HIS A 523 7.03 -19.11 -0.58
C HIS A 523 8.26 -19.84 -1.12
N LYS A 524 8.08 -20.92 -1.89
CA LYS A 524 9.17 -21.69 -2.52
C LYS A 524 10.02 -20.89 -3.50
N ARG A 525 9.47 -19.83 -4.11
CA ARG A 525 10.22 -18.87 -4.95
C ARG A 525 10.83 -17.70 -4.17
N GLY A 526 10.64 -17.64 -2.86
CA GLY A 526 11.21 -16.61 -1.98
C GLY A 526 10.39 -15.32 -1.89
N HIS A 527 9.16 -15.28 -2.42
CA HIS A 527 8.29 -14.10 -2.38
C HIS A 527 7.62 -13.88 -1.01
N PHE A 528 7.41 -14.96 -0.24
CA PHE A 528 6.78 -14.92 1.09
C PHE A 528 7.66 -15.56 2.15
N ALA A 529 7.63 -15.02 3.38
CA ALA A 529 8.36 -15.58 4.51
C ALA A 529 7.82 -16.96 4.92
N SER A 530 6.51 -17.16 4.79
CA SER A 530 5.86 -18.48 4.85
C SER A 530 4.51 -18.44 4.11
N VAL A 531 3.81 -19.58 4.02
CA VAL A 531 2.43 -19.67 3.52
C VAL A 531 1.47 -18.74 4.27
N TRP A 532 1.71 -18.53 5.58
CA TRP A 532 0.88 -17.68 6.43
C TRP A 532 1.33 -16.22 6.47
N GLN A 533 2.63 -15.95 6.39
CA GLN A 533 3.21 -14.61 6.49
C GLN A 533 3.60 -14.10 5.09
N ARG A 534 2.68 -13.33 4.46
CA ARG A 534 2.71 -13.00 3.03
C ARG A 534 2.89 -11.51 2.73
N SER A 535 3.25 -10.71 3.74
CA SER A 535 3.68 -9.32 3.57
C SER A 535 4.85 -9.20 2.60
N LEU A 536 4.91 -8.09 1.85
CA LEU A 536 5.92 -7.90 0.79
C LEU A 536 7.05 -6.93 1.18
N TYR A 537 6.81 -5.98 2.10
CA TYR A 537 7.77 -4.94 2.46
C TYR A 537 8.54 -5.27 3.74
N ASN A 538 9.30 -6.37 3.73
CA ASN A 538 9.83 -6.98 4.95
C ASN A 538 11.24 -6.51 5.36
N VAL A 539 11.59 -6.79 6.63
CA VAL A 539 12.97 -6.94 7.09
C VAL A 539 13.18 -8.40 7.46
N ASN A 540 14.20 -9.02 6.88
CA ASN A 540 14.49 -10.44 7.09
C ASN A 540 15.15 -10.65 8.47
N GLY A 541 14.88 -11.81 9.09
CA GLY A 541 15.47 -12.19 10.38
C GLY A 541 14.73 -11.66 11.62
N LEU A 542 13.65 -10.91 11.46
CA LEU A 542 12.73 -10.59 12.57
C LEU A 542 11.98 -11.86 13.02
N LYS A 543 11.84 -12.06 14.33
CA LYS A 543 11.04 -13.13 14.94
C LYS A 543 9.60 -13.08 14.42
N ALA A 544 9.14 -14.16 13.79
CA ALA A 544 7.82 -14.29 13.19
C ALA A 544 6.96 -15.28 13.99
N GLN A 545 5.85 -14.80 14.56
CA GLN A 545 4.80 -15.61 15.18
C GLN A 545 3.47 -14.85 15.13
N PRO A 546 2.32 -15.53 14.99
CA PRO A 546 1.03 -14.87 14.77
C PRO A 546 0.57 -14.06 15.99
N TRP A 547 0.73 -14.58 17.21
CA TRP A 547 0.29 -13.94 18.45
C TRP A 547 1.46 -13.60 19.38
N TRP A 548 1.34 -12.51 20.14
CA TRP A 548 2.38 -12.02 21.03
C TRP A 548 1.83 -11.69 22.42
N THR A 549 2.60 -12.00 23.47
CA THR A 549 2.32 -11.48 24.81
C THR A 549 2.94 -10.08 25.01
N PRO A 550 2.37 -9.23 25.89
CA PRO A 550 2.97 -7.94 26.24
C PRO A 550 4.43 -8.02 26.69
N LYS A 551 4.83 -9.14 27.31
CA LYS A 551 6.21 -9.37 27.77
C LYS A 551 7.17 -9.62 26.62
N GLU A 552 6.78 -10.39 25.60
CA GLU A 552 7.63 -10.66 24.43
C GLU A 552 7.87 -9.42 23.56
N THR A 553 6.92 -8.49 23.51
CA THR A 553 7.10 -7.23 22.78
C THR A 553 7.99 -6.22 23.50
N GLY A 554 8.26 -6.41 24.79
CA GLY A 554 8.94 -5.43 25.65
C GLY A 554 8.12 -4.18 26.01
N TYR A 555 7.12 -3.79 25.19
CA TYR A 555 6.28 -2.59 25.34
C TYR A 555 5.24 -2.67 26.47
N THR A 556 5.64 -3.23 27.62
CA THR A 556 4.74 -3.48 28.75
C THR A 556 4.17 -2.21 29.37
N GLU A 557 4.86 -1.07 29.33
CA GLU A 557 4.31 0.21 29.83
C GLU A 557 3.27 0.82 28.89
N LEU A 558 3.41 0.68 27.56
CA LEU A 558 2.36 1.04 26.61
C LEU A 558 1.11 0.20 26.86
N VAL A 559 1.25 -1.12 27.00
CA VAL A 559 0.11 -2.01 27.30
C VAL A 559 -0.53 -1.67 28.65
N LYS A 560 0.25 -1.47 29.72
CA LYS A 560 -0.27 -1.02 31.03
C LYS A 560 -0.97 0.34 30.92
N SER A 561 -0.46 1.26 30.11
CA SER A 561 -1.06 2.57 29.88
C SER A 561 -2.43 2.44 29.19
N LEU A 562 -2.52 1.63 28.14
CA LEU A 562 -3.76 1.31 27.43
C LEU A 562 -4.78 0.63 28.35
N GLU A 563 -4.41 -0.46 29.04
CA GLU A 563 -5.32 -1.18 29.95
C GLU A 563 -5.73 -0.38 31.20
N ARG A 564 -4.91 0.56 31.68
CA ARG A 564 -5.29 1.44 32.82
C ARG A 564 -6.26 2.54 32.40
N ASN A 565 -6.12 3.06 31.18
CA ASN A 565 -6.89 4.22 30.70
C ASN A 565 -8.02 3.85 29.72
N TRP A 566 -8.32 2.57 29.53
CA TRP A 566 -9.25 2.09 28.48
C TRP A 566 -10.61 2.77 28.46
N LYS A 567 -11.17 3.11 29.62
CA LYS A 567 -12.46 3.82 29.72
C LYS A 567 -12.38 5.23 29.16
N LEU A 568 -11.30 5.96 29.44
CA LEU A 568 -11.05 7.29 28.87
C LEU A 568 -10.92 7.23 27.34
N ILE A 569 -10.21 6.21 26.83
CA ILE A 569 -10.03 5.99 25.39
C ILE A 569 -11.39 5.66 24.75
N ARG A 570 -12.14 4.71 25.32
CA ARG A 570 -13.50 4.36 24.90
C ARG A 570 -14.42 5.58 24.87
N ASP A 571 -14.47 6.35 25.95
CA ASP A 571 -15.44 7.43 26.13
C ASP A 571 -15.17 8.61 25.17
N GLU A 572 -13.91 8.87 24.79
CA GLU A 572 -13.58 9.80 23.69
C GLU A 572 -14.00 9.24 22.32
N GLY A 573 -13.74 7.96 22.03
CA GLY A 573 -14.19 7.30 20.80
C GLY A 573 -15.71 7.31 20.63
N LEU A 574 -16.46 7.01 21.69
CA LEU A 574 -17.92 7.09 21.72
C LEU A 574 -18.42 8.54 21.55
N ALA A 575 -17.78 9.52 22.18
CA ALA A 575 -18.15 10.93 22.01
C ALA A 575 -18.00 11.42 20.56
N VAL A 576 -17.00 10.91 19.81
CA VAL A 576 -16.85 11.14 18.38
C VAL A 576 -17.92 10.40 17.57
N MET A 577 -18.23 9.14 17.91
CA MET A 577 -19.33 8.38 17.29
C MET A 577 -20.69 9.04 17.47
N ASP A 578 -20.94 9.74 18.57
CA ASP A 578 -22.22 10.42 18.79
C ASP A 578 -22.30 11.78 18.08
N LYS A 579 -21.23 12.58 18.14
CA LYS A 579 -21.26 14.01 17.80
C LYS A 579 -20.60 14.37 16.47
N ALA A 580 -19.74 13.50 15.95
CA ALA A 580 -18.88 13.78 14.81
C ALA A 580 -18.69 12.53 13.91
N LYS A 581 -19.80 11.86 13.57
CA LYS A 581 -19.82 10.62 12.77
C LYS A 581 -19.02 10.69 11.47
N GLY A 582 -18.95 11.86 10.83
CA GLY A 582 -18.13 12.08 9.62
C GLY A 582 -16.62 11.90 9.79
N LEU A 583 -16.11 11.81 11.04
CA LEU A 583 -14.72 11.45 11.33
C LEU A 583 -14.47 9.93 11.31
N PHE A 584 -15.52 9.10 11.33
CA PHE A 584 -15.42 7.66 11.11
C PHE A 584 -15.60 7.34 9.61
N LEU A 585 -14.48 7.29 8.90
CA LEU A 585 -14.43 6.96 7.47
C LEU A 585 -14.59 5.45 7.28
N PRO A 586 -15.35 4.96 6.29
CA PRO A 586 -15.38 3.53 5.95
C PRO A 586 -13.99 2.99 5.61
N GLU A 587 -13.67 1.74 5.96
CA GLU A 587 -12.44 1.12 5.45
C GLU A 587 -12.55 0.93 3.92
N ASP A 588 -11.52 1.29 3.16
CA ASP A 588 -11.56 1.43 1.70
C ASP A 588 -10.68 0.41 0.94
N GLU A 589 -9.79 -0.31 1.63
CA GLU A 589 -8.86 -1.33 1.09
C GLU A 589 -9.53 -2.59 0.45
N ASN A 590 -10.84 -2.58 0.21
CA ASN A 590 -11.63 -3.71 -0.34
C ASN A 590 -11.41 -5.04 0.40
N LEU A 591 -11.39 -4.99 1.74
CA LEU A 591 -11.16 -6.14 2.62
C LEU A 591 -12.45 -6.81 3.14
N ARG A 592 -13.60 -6.12 3.05
CA ARG A 592 -14.91 -6.67 3.48
C ARG A 592 -15.47 -7.66 2.46
N GLU A 593 -16.16 -8.69 2.95
CA GLU A 593 -17.18 -9.40 2.18
C GLU A 593 -18.51 -8.62 2.23
N LYS A 594 -18.91 -8.21 3.44
CA LYS A 594 -20.23 -7.68 3.78
C LYS A 594 -20.20 -6.94 5.12
N GLY A 595 -21.25 -6.17 5.42
CA GLY A 595 -21.44 -5.41 6.66
C GLY A 595 -20.62 -4.12 6.73
N ASP A 596 -20.75 -3.38 7.83
CA ASP A 596 -20.17 -2.04 8.01
C ASP A 596 -18.95 -2.06 8.94
N TRP A 597 -17.84 -1.53 8.43
CA TRP A 597 -16.60 -1.29 9.18
C TRP A 597 -16.03 0.07 8.82
N SER A 598 -15.88 0.92 9.85
CA SER A 598 -15.29 2.26 9.75
C SER A 598 -14.15 2.47 10.76
N GLN A 599 -13.29 3.42 10.43
CA GLN A 599 -12.08 3.79 11.17
C GLN A 599 -12.05 5.29 11.48
N PHE A 600 -11.47 5.66 12.62
CA PHE A 600 -11.17 7.04 12.98
C PHE A 600 -9.71 7.15 13.44
N THR A 601 -8.88 7.75 12.60
CA THR A 601 -7.41 7.63 12.65
C THR A 601 -6.76 8.85 13.27
N LEU A 602 -6.00 8.64 14.36
CA LEU A 602 -5.28 9.66 15.11
C LEU A 602 -3.82 9.81 14.64
N TRP A 603 -3.18 8.71 14.25
CA TRP A 603 -1.85 8.70 13.60
C TRP A 603 -1.84 7.78 12.38
N GLN A 604 -1.09 8.18 11.35
CA GLN A 604 -0.81 7.38 10.16
C GLN A 604 0.61 7.67 9.68
N GLN A 605 1.38 6.63 9.32
CA GLN A 605 2.78 6.77 8.89
C GLN A 605 3.66 7.58 9.87
N GLY A 606 3.37 7.48 11.17
CA GLY A 606 4.06 8.23 12.23
C GLY A 606 3.81 9.75 12.22
N ARG A 607 2.79 10.22 11.49
CA ARG A 607 2.30 11.60 11.51
C ARG A 607 1.01 11.68 12.34
N LYS A 608 0.88 12.74 13.14
CA LYS A 608 -0.30 13.02 13.97
C LYS A 608 -1.35 13.76 13.16
N ASN A 609 -2.62 13.35 13.25
CA ASN A 609 -3.74 14.09 12.68
C ASN A 609 -4.30 15.04 13.75
N GLU A 610 -3.89 16.31 13.71
CA GLU A 610 -4.31 17.30 14.72
C GLU A 610 -5.81 17.62 14.67
N ASN A 611 -6.49 17.41 13.54
CA ASN A 611 -7.94 17.54 13.46
C ASN A 611 -8.64 16.35 14.17
N ALA A 612 -8.16 15.13 13.98
CA ALA A 612 -8.65 13.96 14.70
C ALA A 612 -8.35 14.03 16.21
N CYS A 613 -7.15 14.51 16.60
CA CYS A 613 -6.80 14.68 18.01
C CYS A 613 -7.64 15.73 18.75
N LYS A 614 -8.35 16.65 18.07
CA LYS A 614 -9.37 17.50 18.70
C LYS A 614 -10.59 16.70 19.18
N GLY A 615 -10.88 15.55 18.55
CA GLY A 615 -11.96 14.64 18.95
C GLY A 615 -11.58 13.68 20.09
N ALA A 616 -10.31 13.25 20.15
CA ALA A 616 -9.79 12.38 21.21
C ALA A 616 -8.53 12.96 21.91
N PRO A 617 -8.62 14.14 22.53
CA PRO A 617 -7.45 14.90 22.99
C PRO A 617 -6.70 14.25 24.15
N LYS A 618 -7.39 13.60 25.10
CA LYS A 618 -6.71 12.94 26.23
C LYS A 618 -6.03 11.65 25.76
N THR A 619 -6.64 10.94 24.82
CA THR A 619 -6.07 9.77 24.16
C THR A 619 -4.79 10.15 23.39
N CYS A 620 -4.81 11.25 22.63
CA CYS A 620 -3.60 11.73 21.96
C CYS A 620 -2.50 12.13 22.97
N SER A 621 -2.82 12.93 23.99
CA SER A 621 -1.86 13.32 25.05
C SER A 621 -1.37 12.15 25.93
N LEU A 622 -2.05 11.00 25.89
CA LEU A 622 -1.56 9.76 26.50
C LEU A 622 -0.53 9.06 25.59
N LEU A 623 -0.79 9.04 24.28
CA LEU A 623 0.03 8.37 23.26
C LEU A 623 1.30 9.13 22.88
N ASP A 624 1.30 10.47 22.97
CA ASP A 624 2.48 11.33 22.71
C ASP A 624 3.74 10.89 23.52
N LYS A 625 3.57 10.10 24.57
CA LYS A 625 4.61 9.54 25.45
C LYS A 625 5.30 8.27 24.90
N PHE A 626 4.77 7.65 23.85
CA PHE A 626 5.15 6.31 23.37
C PHE A 626 5.65 6.34 21.91
N PRO A 627 6.91 6.77 21.67
CA PRO A 627 7.48 6.87 20.31
C PRO A 627 7.60 5.53 19.58
N GLU A 628 7.48 4.39 20.27
CA GLU A 628 7.35 3.06 19.65
C GLU A 628 6.10 2.91 18.77
N THR A 629 5.03 3.67 19.05
CA THR A 629 3.79 3.70 18.26
C THR A 629 3.59 5.03 17.52
N THR A 630 3.74 6.18 18.19
CA THR A 630 3.55 7.50 17.51
C THR A 630 4.62 7.77 16.47
N GLY A 631 5.82 7.19 16.62
CA GLY A 631 6.88 7.16 15.61
C GLY A 631 6.81 5.96 14.65
N CYS A 632 5.75 5.14 14.66
CA CYS A 632 5.61 3.97 13.80
C CYS A 632 5.25 4.38 12.36
N ARG A 633 6.27 4.65 11.54
CA ARG A 633 6.11 5.13 10.15
C ARG A 633 5.58 4.07 9.17
N ARG A 634 5.25 2.88 9.65
CA ARG A 634 4.62 1.78 8.90
C ARG A 634 3.29 1.32 9.53
N GLY A 635 2.77 2.11 10.46
CA GLY A 635 1.61 1.76 11.27
C GLY A 635 0.63 2.92 11.39
N GLN A 636 -0.50 2.60 12.01
CA GLN A 636 -1.60 3.52 12.30
C GLN A 636 -1.94 3.45 13.80
N ILE A 637 -2.53 4.53 14.32
CA ILE A 637 -3.25 4.52 15.59
C ILE A 637 -4.68 4.97 15.29
N LYS A 638 -5.66 4.07 15.44
CA LYS A 638 -7.04 4.31 15.00
C LYS A 638 -8.08 3.59 15.86
N TYR A 639 -9.21 4.25 16.08
CA TYR A 639 -10.43 3.56 16.50
C TYR A 639 -10.97 2.74 15.32
N SER A 640 -11.54 1.56 15.59
CA SER A 640 -12.15 0.68 14.59
C SER A 640 -13.48 0.14 15.10
N ILE A 641 -14.57 0.56 14.46
CA ILE A 641 -15.93 0.12 14.74
C ILE A 641 -16.41 -0.86 13.66
N MET A 642 -17.04 -1.94 14.10
CA MET A 642 -17.57 -2.97 13.22
C MET A 642 -18.97 -3.39 13.66
N HIS A 643 -19.91 -3.46 12.73
CA HIS A 643 -21.33 -3.68 12.99
C HIS A 643 -21.75 -5.15 12.78
N PRO A 644 -22.91 -5.57 13.32
CA PRO A 644 -23.50 -6.88 13.07
C PRO A 644 -23.50 -7.30 11.59
N GLY A 645 -23.25 -8.58 11.33
CA GLY A 645 -23.22 -9.17 9.99
C GLY A 645 -21.95 -8.86 9.19
N THR A 646 -20.92 -8.24 9.80
CA THR A 646 -19.67 -7.91 9.11
C THR A 646 -18.72 -9.09 9.04
N HIS A 647 -18.15 -9.33 7.86
CA HIS A 647 -17.07 -10.28 7.65
C HIS A 647 -15.95 -9.62 6.82
N VAL A 648 -14.72 -9.77 7.29
CA VAL A 648 -13.50 -9.29 6.63
C VAL A 648 -12.71 -10.52 6.16
N TRP A 649 -12.42 -10.57 4.86
CA TRP A 649 -11.75 -11.68 4.20
C TRP A 649 -10.38 -12.01 4.85
N PRO A 650 -9.86 -13.24 4.65
CA PRO A 650 -8.46 -13.55 4.93
C PRO A 650 -7.51 -12.56 4.21
N HIS A 651 -6.71 -11.84 4.96
CA HIS A 651 -5.76 -10.85 4.41
C HIS A 651 -4.48 -10.76 5.25
N THR A 652 -3.46 -10.08 4.72
CA THR A 652 -2.21 -9.79 5.44
C THR A 652 -1.88 -8.31 5.30
N GLY A 653 -1.38 -7.69 6.37
CA GLY A 653 -0.75 -6.39 6.34
C GLY A 653 0.48 -6.35 5.43
N PRO A 654 0.89 -5.17 4.94
CA PRO A 654 1.92 -5.04 3.91
C PRO A 654 3.35 -5.34 4.38
N THR A 655 3.61 -5.44 5.68
CA THR A 655 4.98 -5.47 6.25
C THR A 655 5.06 -6.23 7.58
N ASN A 656 6.09 -7.06 7.76
CA ASN A 656 6.44 -7.68 9.04
C ASN A 656 7.12 -6.71 10.05
N CYS A 657 7.25 -5.43 9.70
CA CYS A 657 7.99 -4.44 10.49
C CYS A 657 7.16 -3.81 11.63
N ARG A 658 5.91 -4.24 11.81
CA ARG A 658 5.01 -3.78 12.87
C ARG A 658 4.41 -4.95 13.63
N LEU A 659 3.98 -4.71 14.86
CA LEU A 659 3.03 -5.57 15.57
C LEU A 659 1.79 -4.73 15.88
N ARG A 660 0.61 -5.35 15.80
CA ARG A 660 -0.69 -4.69 15.96
C ARG A 660 -1.29 -5.01 17.32
N MET A 661 -1.48 -3.99 18.15
CA MET A 661 -2.21 -4.10 19.40
C MET A 661 -3.70 -3.76 19.16
N HIS A 662 -4.60 -4.58 19.70
CA HIS A 662 -6.04 -4.33 19.75
C HIS A 662 -6.50 -4.24 21.21
N LEU A 663 -6.79 -3.02 21.68
CA LEU A 663 -7.46 -2.78 22.96
C LEU A 663 -8.99 -2.88 22.77
N GLY A 664 -9.68 -3.73 23.53
CA GLY A 664 -11.14 -3.79 23.52
C GLY A 664 -11.77 -2.59 24.23
N LEU A 665 -12.73 -1.91 23.59
CA LEU A 665 -13.41 -0.73 24.13
C LEU A 665 -14.90 -0.94 24.41
N VAL A 666 -15.63 -1.51 23.43
CA VAL A 666 -17.01 -1.99 23.58
C VAL A 666 -17.11 -3.32 22.86
N ILE A 667 -17.22 -4.41 23.60
CA ILE A 667 -17.19 -5.78 23.06
C ILE A 667 -18.50 -6.50 23.38
N PRO A 668 -19.33 -6.85 22.37
CA PRO A 668 -20.46 -7.76 22.57
C PRO A 668 -20.00 -9.09 23.16
N LYS A 669 -20.76 -9.65 24.11
CA LYS A 669 -20.39 -10.87 24.87
C LYS A 669 -20.02 -12.06 23.98
N GLU A 670 -20.66 -12.17 22.82
CA GLU A 670 -20.53 -13.27 21.87
C GLU A 670 -20.54 -12.71 20.43
N GLY A 671 -20.21 -13.55 19.43
CA GLY A 671 -20.24 -13.20 18.01
C GLY A 671 -19.04 -12.43 17.46
N CYS A 672 -18.19 -11.82 18.30
CA CYS A 672 -17.01 -11.07 17.85
C CYS A 672 -15.71 -11.87 17.99
N LYS A 673 -15.08 -12.26 16.88
CA LYS A 673 -13.83 -13.06 16.87
C LYS A 673 -12.84 -12.63 15.78
N ILE A 674 -11.56 -12.90 16.00
CA ILE A 674 -10.46 -12.71 15.04
C ILE A 674 -9.59 -13.97 14.97
N ARG A 675 -9.31 -14.44 13.76
CA ARG A 675 -8.30 -15.48 13.47
C ARG A 675 -6.99 -14.80 13.07
N CYS A 676 -5.87 -15.33 13.52
CA CYS A 676 -4.54 -15.05 12.97
C CYS A 676 -3.79 -16.39 12.82
N ALA A 677 -3.34 -16.67 11.59
CA ALA A 677 -2.92 -17.99 11.13
C ALA A 677 -3.95 -19.08 11.50
N ASN A 678 -3.57 -20.03 12.35
CA ASN A 678 -4.38 -21.17 12.82
C ASN A 678 -5.09 -20.92 14.17
N GLU A 679 -4.82 -19.81 14.86
CA GLU A 679 -5.38 -19.51 16.18
C GLU A 679 -6.50 -18.46 16.07
N THR A 680 -7.64 -18.71 16.72
CA THR A 680 -8.78 -17.77 16.80
C THR A 680 -8.96 -17.28 18.24
N LYS A 681 -9.17 -15.97 18.43
CA LYS A 681 -9.29 -15.31 19.74
C LYS A 681 -10.43 -14.28 19.73
N THR A 682 -10.92 -13.98 20.92
CA THR A 682 -11.94 -12.94 21.19
C THR A 682 -11.30 -11.74 21.88
N TRP A 683 -11.89 -10.55 21.73
CA TRP A 683 -11.50 -9.37 22.51
C TRP A 683 -12.15 -9.40 23.90
N GLU A 684 -11.57 -8.65 24.84
CA GLU A 684 -12.14 -8.37 26.16
C GLU A 684 -12.07 -6.85 26.41
N GLU A 685 -13.07 -6.29 27.10
CA GLU A 685 -13.08 -4.85 27.41
C GLU A 685 -11.95 -4.46 28.37
N GLY A 686 -11.17 -3.45 27.99
CA GLY A 686 -10.00 -3.01 28.74
C GLY A 686 -8.78 -3.91 28.64
N LYS A 687 -8.76 -4.87 27.71
CA LYS A 687 -7.64 -5.79 27.46
C LYS A 687 -7.02 -5.65 26.09
N VAL A 688 -5.71 -5.87 26.02
CA VAL A 688 -4.92 -5.79 24.80
C VAL A 688 -4.59 -7.18 24.25
N LEU A 689 -5.13 -7.50 23.07
CA LEU A 689 -4.57 -8.53 22.20
C LEU A 689 -3.38 -7.95 21.42
N ILE A 690 -2.35 -8.76 21.12
CA ILE A 690 -1.25 -8.38 20.23
C ILE A 690 -1.02 -9.50 19.21
N PHE A 691 -0.96 -9.14 17.93
CA PHE A 691 -0.67 -10.06 16.83
C PHE A 691 0.27 -9.41 15.80
N ASP A 692 0.95 -10.24 15.02
CA ASP A 692 1.66 -9.80 13.82
C ASP A 692 0.67 -9.81 12.65
N ASP A 693 0.27 -8.62 12.19
CA ASP A 693 -0.74 -8.51 11.12
C ASP A 693 -0.18 -8.86 9.73
N SER A 694 1.13 -9.12 9.60
CA SER A 694 1.71 -9.69 8.37
C SER A 694 1.37 -11.17 8.15
N PHE A 695 0.89 -11.87 9.20
CA PHE A 695 0.26 -13.17 9.09
C PHE A 695 -1.20 -13.05 8.61
N GLU A 696 -1.69 -14.10 7.94
CA GLU A 696 -3.08 -14.14 7.47
C GLU A 696 -4.05 -14.04 8.65
N HIS A 697 -4.91 -13.02 8.61
CA HIS A 697 -5.94 -12.80 9.61
C HIS A 697 -7.30 -12.50 8.98
N GLU A 698 -8.36 -12.81 9.73
CA GLU A 698 -9.75 -12.87 9.27
C GLU A 698 -10.66 -12.50 10.45
N VAL A 699 -11.75 -11.76 10.21
CA VAL A 699 -12.56 -11.15 11.29
C VAL A 699 -14.05 -11.30 11.03
N TRP A 700 -14.78 -11.71 12.07
CA TRP A 700 -16.24 -11.83 12.05
C TRP A 700 -16.88 -11.00 13.16
N GLN A 701 -18.05 -10.45 12.83
CA GLN A 701 -18.92 -9.69 13.72
C GLN A 701 -20.34 -10.24 13.58
N ASP A 702 -20.57 -11.36 14.24
CA ASP A 702 -21.83 -12.12 14.24
C ASP A 702 -22.74 -11.73 15.45
N ALA A 703 -22.48 -10.59 16.10
CA ALA A 703 -23.18 -10.13 17.31
C ALA A 703 -24.44 -9.30 17.01
N THR A 704 -25.20 -8.93 18.04
CA THR A 704 -26.42 -8.11 17.92
C THR A 704 -26.20 -6.60 18.10
N SER A 705 -24.99 -6.17 18.46
CA SER A 705 -24.61 -4.76 18.63
C SER A 705 -23.22 -4.49 18.06
N PHE A 706 -22.80 -3.22 17.98
CA PHE A 706 -21.50 -2.84 17.43
C PHE A 706 -20.33 -3.29 18.33
N ARG A 707 -19.16 -3.47 17.70
CA ARG A 707 -17.88 -3.79 18.38
C ARG A 707 -16.86 -2.70 18.11
N LEU A 708 -16.49 -1.95 19.15
CA LEU A 708 -15.47 -0.90 19.10
C LEU A 708 -14.15 -1.40 19.72
N ILE A 709 -13.06 -1.25 18.97
CA ILE A 709 -11.69 -1.51 19.43
C ILE A 709 -10.80 -0.29 19.13
N PHE A 710 -9.68 -0.19 19.84
CA PHE A 710 -8.62 0.76 19.56
C PHE A 710 -7.38 0.00 19.05
N ILE A 711 -6.95 0.36 17.84
CA ILE A 711 -5.80 -0.24 17.14
C ILE A 711 -4.58 0.65 17.36
N VAL A 712 -3.49 0.06 17.85
CA VAL A 712 -2.23 0.73 18.13
C VAL A 712 -1.10 -0.09 17.51
N ASP A 713 -0.58 0.33 16.36
CA ASP A 713 0.56 -0.32 15.72
C ASP A 713 1.88 0.15 16.38
N VAL A 714 2.76 -0.79 16.71
CA VAL A 714 4.12 -0.53 17.19
C VAL A 714 5.16 -1.04 16.20
N TRP A 715 6.35 -0.44 16.18
CA TRP A 715 7.51 -1.07 15.53
C TRP A 715 7.78 -2.47 16.09
N HIS A 716 8.06 -3.44 15.21
CA HIS A 716 8.52 -4.77 15.64
C HIS A 716 9.73 -4.63 16.60
N PRO A 717 9.74 -5.30 17.76
CA PRO A 717 10.67 -5.01 18.86
C PRO A 717 12.14 -5.13 18.46
N GLU A 718 12.49 -6.06 17.58
CA GLU A 718 13.88 -6.35 17.18
C GLU A 718 14.42 -5.34 16.15
N LEU A 719 13.58 -4.47 15.58
CA LEU A 719 14.06 -3.40 14.70
C LEU A 719 14.94 -2.43 15.48
N THR A 720 16.17 -2.25 15.03
CA THR A 720 17.11 -1.28 15.60
C THR A 720 16.60 0.16 15.46
N PRO A 721 17.01 1.09 16.35
CA PRO A 721 16.68 2.52 16.22
C PRO A 721 17.07 3.12 14.86
N GLN A 722 18.09 2.57 14.18
CA GLN A 722 18.47 3.03 12.85
C GLN A 722 17.47 2.56 11.77
N GLN A 723 17.03 1.30 11.80
CA GLN A 723 16.00 0.81 10.87
C GLN A 723 14.66 1.56 11.06
N ARG A 724 14.25 1.80 12.31
CA ARG A 724 13.05 2.60 12.64
C ARG A 724 13.11 4.02 12.06
N ARG A 725 14.32 4.60 11.89
CA ARG A 725 14.53 5.90 11.21
C ARG A 725 14.67 5.79 9.69
N SER A 726 15.28 4.74 9.15
CA SER A 726 15.67 4.68 7.73
C SER A 726 14.70 3.93 6.80
N LEU A 727 13.85 3.03 7.32
CA LEU A 727 12.88 2.31 6.49
C LEU A 727 11.89 3.29 5.82
N PRO A 728 11.51 3.11 4.55
CA PRO A 728 10.47 3.94 3.94
C PRO A 728 9.12 3.70 4.64
N ALA A 729 8.28 4.73 4.65
CA ALA A 729 6.94 4.67 5.22
C ALA A 729 6.00 3.79 4.39
N ILE A 730 4.95 3.28 5.04
CA ILE A 730 3.84 2.50 4.46
C ILE A 730 2.58 2.90 5.22
#